data_AF-K9XS32-F1
#
_entry.id   AF-K9XS32-F1
#
_cell.length_a   1.000
_cell.length_b   1.000
_cell.length_c   1.000
_cell.angle_alpha   90.00
_cell.angle_beta   90.00
_cell.angle_gamma   90.00
#
_symmetry.space_group_name_H-M   'P 1'
#
loop_
_entity.id
_entity.type
_entity.pdbx_description
1 polymer ?
#
loop_
_entity_poly.entity_id
_entity_poly.type
_entity_poly.pdbx_seq_one_letter_code
_entity_poly.pdbx_strand_id
1 'polypeptide(L)'
;MSVTASGGSSLARPQLYQTVAVSTILQAEQQDRFPERGELNELTAYYESGAKRLEIAQTITNNADLIVSRAANRIFTGGTPMAYLEKPQEIEEMAVASPSGNTRVPAEAMTYVENRGSSSPGFFGAFRSLFSTSGPIPPGFRPINVTRYGPANMQKSLRDLSWFLRYVTYAIVAGDPSILIVNVRGLREVIENACSADATIVALQEMRAAAIDYFNRETDAKEIVTQYFDVLLAEFKAPSPSNKIRQRPSSDLQGLQLPQSYYNAAERRQKFVMKPGLSQSEKQAVIKAAYRQIFERDITRAYSQSISYLESQVKNGDISMKEFVRRVCKSPLYRQQFFEPFINSRALELAFRHILGRGPSSREEVQNYFSIVSQGGLAALVDALVDSQEYSDYFGEETVPYLRGLGQEAQECRNWGMQQDLFNYSAPFRKVPQFITTFAKYDRPLPDQHVYGSGNDPLEIQFGAIFPKETRSPSSSPAPFSKDTKRLLIHRGPATQNQNSNPKARGEFPGTLGAKVFRLNNELPGASNGIGVKYAEASTQALIRACYRQVFGRDVYEGQRLTVPEIKLENGEITVREFVRILAKSDTFRKLYWSSLYVVKAIEYIHRRLLGRPTYGRQEMNKYFDISAKKGFYALVDAIIDSVEYSEAFGEDTVPYERYLTAGGYQLRKTRPGNLGEGIGTKVEKQETPRFIELGTVSDLRTAPEIKQRINQGVSVKRGQSKVFKLTNTSDKVGLKNAIAAAYRQIFERDLNPYIVQTQFTALESKLGNQEITVKEFIEALGCSELYLKEFYAPYPNTKVIELGTKHFLGRAPLNQREIQKYNQILATQGIRAFIGAMVNSMEYIQVFGEDTVPYRRFPTLPAANFPNTERLYNKLTKQDKEIVVPSFEPAKLNI
;
A
#
# COMPACT_ATOMS: atom_id res chain seq x y z
N MET A 1 -3.93 -18.71 -16.59
CA MET A 1 -3.28 -17.69 -15.73
C MET A 1 -2.98 -16.47 -16.59
N SER A 2 -3.53 -15.30 -16.26
CA SER A 2 -3.15 -14.05 -16.91
C SER A 2 -1.92 -13.46 -16.20
N VAL A 3 -0.91 -13.07 -16.97
CA VAL A 3 0.25 -12.36 -16.43
C VAL A 3 -0.17 -10.92 -16.13
N THR A 4 -0.09 -10.48 -14.88
CA THR A 4 -0.57 -9.16 -14.43
C THR A 4 0.54 -8.15 -14.19
N ALA A 5 1.80 -8.59 -14.19
CA ALA A 5 2.96 -7.76 -13.93
C ALA A 5 4.15 -8.13 -14.83
N SER A 6 5.09 -7.21 -14.98
CA SER A 6 6.34 -7.45 -15.71
C SER A 6 7.51 -6.79 -14.98
N GLY A 7 8.64 -7.49 -14.92
CA GLY A 7 9.91 -6.93 -14.48
C GLY A 7 10.62 -6.10 -15.56
N GLY A 8 10.00 -5.96 -16.74
CA GLY A 8 10.62 -5.39 -17.93
C GLY A 8 11.34 -6.44 -18.78
N SER A 9 11.54 -6.11 -20.06
CA SER A 9 12.37 -6.88 -20.99
C SER A 9 13.61 -6.06 -21.32
N SER A 10 14.75 -6.45 -20.76
CA SER A 10 16.06 -5.91 -21.14
C SER A 10 16.51 -6.53 -22.46
N LEU A 11 17.16 -5.75 -23.32
CA LEU A 11 17.76 -6.25 -24.56
C LEU A 11 19.00 -7.09 -24.22
N ALA A 12 18.81 -8.39 -24.03
CA ALA A 12 19.90 -9.34 -23.86
C ALA A 12 20.28 -9.91 -25.22
N ARG A 13 21.53 -9.72 -25.64
CA ARG A 13 22.09 -10.36 -26.84
C ARG A 13 22.92 -11.57 -26.39
N PRO A 14 22.50 -12.81 -26.69
CA PRO A 14 23.31 -13.97 -26.36
C PRO A 14 24.61 -13.91 -27.16
N GLN A 15 25.73 -14.22 -26.52
CA GLN A 15 26.99 -14.37 -27.21
C GLN A 15 26.94 -15.65 -28.05
N LEU A 16 27.31 -15.52 -29.33
CA LEU A 16 27.22 -16.62 -30.30
C LEU A 16 28.56 -17.34 -30.43
N TYR A 17 29.65 -16.58 -30.53
CA TYR A 17 31.02 -17.05 -30.69
C TYR A 17 32.00 -15.96 -30.22
N GLN A 18 33.28 -16.30 -30.16
CA GLN A 18 34.35 -15.40 -29.76
C GLN A 18 35.24 -15.08 -30.96
N THR A 19 35.85 -13.89 -30.95
CA THR A 19 36.93 -13.52 -31.88
C THR A 19 38.15 -13.17 -31.05
N VAL A 20 39.34 -13.30 -31.64
CA VAL A 20 40.60 -12.96 -30.94
C VAL A 20 40.58 -11.50 -30.48
N ALA A 21 40.11 -10.59 -31.34
CA ALA A 21 40.04 -9.18 -31.00
C ALA A 21 39.08 -8.88 -29.84
N VAL A 22 37.89 -9.49 -29.85
CA VAL A 22 36.89 -9.26 -28.79
C VAL A 22 37.33 -9.92 -27.48
N SER A 23 37.88 -11.15 -27.53
CA SER A 23 38.27 -11.87 -26.31
C SER A 23 39.43 -11.20 -25.58
N THR A 24 40.44 -10.70 -26.29
CA THR A 24 41.59 -9.96 -25.71
C THR A 24 41.15 -8.65 -25.07
N ILE A 25 40.32 -7.85 -25.77
CA ILE A 25 39.78 -6.60 -25.22
C ILE A 25 38.91 -6.86 -23.99
N LEU A 26 38.05 -7.88 -24.02
CA LEU A 26 37.20 -8.24 -22.89
C LEU A 26 38.00 -8.69 -21.67
N GLN A 27 39.15 -9.34 -21.82
CA GLN A 27 40.00 -9.70 -20.68
C GLN A 27 40.53 -8.47 -19.94
N ALA A 28 40.95 -7.43 -20.69
CA ALA A 28 41.36 -6.16 -20.11
C ALA A 28 40.17 -5.41 -19.48
N GLU A 29 39.02 -5.38 -20.15
CA GLU A 29 37.79 -4.74 -19.67
C GLU A 29 37.28 -5.37 -18.36
N GLN A 30 37.20 -6.71 -18.30
CA GLN A 30 36.80 -7.44 -17.09
C GLN A 30 37.70 -7.16 -15.88
N GLN A 31 38.91 -6.64 -16.10
CA GLN A 31 39.89 -6.30 -15.08
C GLN A 31 39.99 -4.78 -14.77
N ASP A 32 39.17 -3.93 -15.42
CA ASP A 32 39.25 -2.46 -15.37
C ASP A 32 40.67 -1.91 -15.65
N ARG A 33 41.43 -2.62 -16.49
CA ARG A 33 42.81 -2.27 -16.86
C ARG A 33 42.87 -1.83 -18.32
N PHE A 34 43.92 -1.08 -18.62
CA PHE A 34 44.29 -0.86 -20.01
C PHE A 34 44.97 -2.12 -20.57
N PRO A 35 44.80 -2.43 -21.87
CA PRO A 35 45.46 -3.57 -22.49
C PRO A 35 46.97 -3.54 -22.25
N GLU A 36 47.53 -4.66 -21.80
CA GLU A 36 48.96 -4.79 -21.57
C GLU A 36 49.72 -4.99 -22.88
N ARG A 37 51.04 -4.78 -22.86
CA ARG A 37 51.87 -4.93 -24.07
C ARG A 37 51.75 -6.33 -24.70
N GLY A 38 51.56 -7.38 -23.90
CA GLY A 38 51.34 -8.73 -24.40
C GLY A 38 50.04 -8.87 -25.20
N GLU A 39 48.94 -8.35 -24.67
CA GLU A 39 47.62 -8.37 -25.32
C GLU A 39 47.61 -7.49 -26.58
N LEU A 40 48.30 -6.34 -26.54
CA LEU A 40 48.47 -5.48 -27.71
C LEU A 40 49.27 -6.20 -28.81
N ASN A 41 50.35 -6.91 -28.45
CA ASN A 41 51.11 -7.69 -29.42
C ASN A 41 50.25 -8.82 -30.04
N GLU A 42 49.38 -9.45 -29.27
CA GLU A 42 48.44 -10.46 -29.78
C GLU A 42 47.45 -9.86 -30.78
N LEU A 43 46.89 -8.68 -30.48
CA LEU A 43 46.04 -7.93 -31.40
C LEU A 43 46.79 -7.55 -32.68
N THR A 44 48.01 -7.03 -32.55
CA THR A 44 48.86 -6.69 -33.70
C THR A 44 49.10 -7.91 -34.58
N ALA A 45 49.49 -9.04 -33.99
CA ALA A 45 49.71 -10.28 -34.74
C ALA A 45 48.43 -10.77 -35.45
N TYR A 46 47.26 -10.65 -34.82
CA TYR A 46 45.98 -10.98 -35.45
C TYR A 46 45.71 -10.10 -36.68
N TYR A 47 45.83 -8.77 -36.55
CA TYR A 47 45.58 -7.85 -37.66
C TYR A 47 46.60 -7.95 -38.80
N GLU A 48 47.89 -8.17 -38.49
CA GLU A 48 48.93 -8.42 -39.50
C GLU A 48 48.63 -9.68 -40.33
N SER A 49 48.08 -10.72 -39.70
CA SER A 49 47.66 -11.96 -40.39
C SER A 49 46.32 -11.84 -41.14
N GLY A 50 45.64 -10.69 -41.08
CA GLY A 50 44.27 -10.50 -41.60
C GLY A 50 44.14 -10.68 -43.11
N ALA A 51 45.08 -10.14 -43.89
CA ALA A 51 45.03 -10.24 -45.36
C ALA A 51 45.10 -11.70 -45.83
N LYS A 52 46.02 -12.50 -45.23
CA LYS A 52 46.13 -13.94 -45.51
C LYS A 52 44.84 -14.69 -45.19
N ARG A 53 44.21 -14.41 -44.04
CA ARG A 53 42.94 -15.05 -43.64
C ARG A 53 41.79 -14.75 -44.61
N LEU A 54 41.72 -13.52 -45.13
CA LEU A 54 40.72 -13.12 -46.12
C LEU A 54 40.97 -13.80 -47.46
N GLU A 55 42.21 -13.91 -47.91
CA GLU A 55 42.58 -14.63 -49.13
C GLU A 55 42.22 -16.13 -49.04
N ILE A 56 42.50 -16.76 -47.90
CA ILE A 56 42.09 -18.15 -47.62
C ILE A 56 40.56 -18.29 -47.67
N ALA A 57 39.84 -17.37 -47.03
CA ALA A 57 38.38 -17.41 -47.05
C ALA A 57 37.82 -17.22 -48.46
N GLN A 58 38.36 -16.27 -49.23
CA GLN A 58 37.92 -15.98 -50.60
C GLN A 58 38.18 -17.15 -51.54
N THR A 59 39.36 -17.78 -51.48
CA THR A 59 39.70 -18.94 -52.29
C THR A 59 38.83 -20.16 -51.97
N ILE A 60 38.54 -20.42 -50.69
CA ILE A 60 37.59 -21.49 -50.29
C ILE A 60 36.17 -21.17 -50.75
N THR A 61 35.72 -19.92 -50.58
CA THR A 61 34.36 -19.51 -50.97
C THR A 61 34.15 -19.57 -52.49
N ASN A 62 35.12 -19.12 -53.29
CA ASN A 62 35.05 -19.17 -54.75
C ASN A 62 35.01 -20.61 -55.28
N ASN A 63 35.61 -21.56 -54.56
CA ASN A 63 35.67 -22.97 -54.94
C ASN A 63 34.72 -23.86 -54.12
N ALA A 64 33.74 -23.28 -53.40
CA ALA A 64 32.90 -24.01 -52.46
C ALA A 64 32.10 -25.16 -53.12
N ASP A 65 31.53 -24.92 -54.30
CA ASP A 65 30.76 -25.94 -55.05
C ASP A 65 31.64 -27.14 -55.45
N LEU A 66 32.91 -26.89 -55.80
CA LEU A 66 33.87 -27.94 -56.14
C LEU A 66 34.30 -28.75 -54.91
N ILE A 67 34.53 -28.08 -53.78
CA ILE A 67 34.89 -28.74 -52.51
C ILE A 67 33.74 -29.61 -52.01
N VAL A 68 32.51 -29.07 -51.99
CA VAL A 68 31.32 -29.81 -51.53
C VAL A 68 30.98 -30.94 -52.51
N SER A 69 31.16 -30.77 -53.82
CA SER A 69 30.86 -31.83 -54.80
C SER A 69 31.82 -33.00 -54.67
N ARG A 70 33.12 -32.73 -54.49
CA ARG A 70 34.14 -33.76 -54.24
C ARG A 70 33.83 -34.57 -52.98
N ALA A 71 33.44 -33.90 -51.89
CA ALA A 71 33.03 -34.56 -50.66
C ALA A 71 31.72 -35.36 -50.80
N ALA A 72 30.71 -34.80 -51.46
CA ALA A 72 29.42 -35.46 -51.68
C ALA A 72 29.57 -36.74 -52.54
N ASN A 73 30.37 -36.68 -53.60
CA ASN A 73 30.64 -37.84 -54.46
C ASN A 73 31.38 -38.98 -53.73
N ARG A 74 32.08 -38.68 -52.63
CA ARG A 74 32.75 -39.69 -51.81
C ARG A 74 31.78 -40.50 -50.95
N ILE A 75 30.67 -39.88 -50.53
CA ILE A 75 29.73 -40.48 -49.57
C ILE A 75 28.38 -40.90 -50.19
N PHE A 76 28.01 -40.36 -51.34
CA PHE A 76 26.77 -40.68 -52.04
C PHE A 76 27.00 -41.48 -53.32
N THR A 77 26.11 -42.42 -53.62
CA THR A 77 26.14 -43.25 -54.84
C THR A 77 24.77 -43.31 -55.50
N GLY A 78 24.72 -43.56 -56.82
CA GLY A 78 23.47 -43.78 -57.55
C GLY A 78 22.71 -42.51 -58.00
N GLY A 79 23.40 -41.39 -58.21
CA GLY A 79 22.84 -40.14 -58.75
C GLY A 79 23.85 -39.00 -58.72
N THR A 80 23.51 -37.81 -59.23
CA THR A 80 24.33 -36.58 -59.11
C THR A 80 23.93 -35.81 -57.84
N PRO A 81 24.74 -35.83 -56.76
CA PRO A 81 24.38 -35.19 -55.49
C PRO A 81 24.09 -33.70 -55.66
N MET A 82 24.89 -33.00 -56.47
CA MET A 82 24.80 -31.54 -56.62
C MET A 82 23.48 -30.99 -57.15
N ALA A 83 22.63 -31.81 -57.75
CA ALA A 83 21.28 -31.40 -58.16
C ALA A 83 20.40 -30.96 -56.97
N TYR A 84 20.75 -31.37 -55.74
CA TYR A 84 20.00 -31.08 -54.52
C TYR A 84 20.60 -29.94 -53.68
N LEU A 85 21.67 -29.28 -54.15
CA LEU A 85 22.25 -28.15 -53.43
C LEU A 85 21.35 -26.92 -53.58
N GLU A 86 20.76 -26.46 -52.48
CA GLU A 86 20.06 -25.18 -52.45
C GLU A 86 21.09 -24.04 -52.50
N LYS A 87 21.10 -23.28 -53.60
CA LYS A 87 21.87 -22.04 -53.66
C LYS A 87 21.28 -21.05 -52.66
N PRO A 88 22.09 -20.35 -51.85
CA PRO A 88 21.58 -19.34 -50.94
C PRO A 88 20.80 -18.30 -51.74
N GLN A 89 19.62 -17.90 -51.23
CA GLN A 89 18.91 -16.74 -51.77
C GLN A 89 19.86 -15.54 -51.67
N GLU A 90 20.18 -14.91 -52.81
CA GLU A 90 20.87 -13.62 -52.82
C GLU A 90 20.02 -12.66 -51.98
N ILE A 91 20.53 -12.29 -50.82
CA ILE A 91 19.95 -11.22 -50.04
C ILE A 91 20.21 -9.98 -50.89
N GLU A 92 19.16 -9.43 -51.51
CA GLU A 92 19.22 -8.10 -52.12
C GLU A 92 19.86 -7.17 -51.08
N GLU A 93 21.11 -6.76 -51.33
CA GLU A 93 21.74 -5.71 -50.57
C GLU A 93 20.88 -4.46 -50.76
N MET A 94 20.02 -4.18 -49.77
CA MET A 94 19.38 -2.88 -49.63
C MET A 94 20.50 -1.86 -49.48
N ALA A 95 20.90 -1.27 -50.62
CA ALA A 95 21.78 -0.13 -50.70
C ALA A 95 21.31 0.93 -49.68
N VAL A 96 22.17 1.20 -48.72
CA VAL A 96 22.03 2.30 -47.78
C VAL A 96 21.95 3.59 -48.59
N ALA A 97 20.76 4.20 -48.63
CA ALA A 97 20.55 5.48 -49.28
C ALA A 97 21.39 6.55 -48.57
N SER A 98 22.52 6.94 -49.18
CA SER A 98 23.15 8.23 -48.94
C SER A 98 22.35 9.32 -49.67
N PRO A 99 22.05 10.47 -49.04
CA PRO A 99 21.30 11.54 -49.70
C PRO A 99 22.26 12.37 -50.55
N SER A 100 22.54 11.95 -51.78
CA SER A 100 23.07 12.83 -52.82
C SER A 100 22.73 12.32 -54.22
N GLY A 101 21.81 13.06 -54.87
CA GLY A 101 21.76 13.36 -56.30
C GLY A 101 22.07 12.27 -57.33
N ASN A 102 21.01 11.84 -58.03
CA ASN A 102 20.97 11.52 -59.45
C ASN A 102 22.29 11.15 -60.15
N THR A 103 22.44 9.88 -60.50
CA THR A 103 22.76 9.51 -61.89
C THR A 103 22.15 8.13 -62.19
N ARG A 104 21.13 8.10 -63.04
CA ARG A 104 20.66 6.87 -63.69
C ARG A 104 21.61 6.57 -64.84
N VAL A 105 22.21 5.38 -64.84
CA VAL A 105 22.81 4.77 -66.03
C VAL A 105 22.14 3.40 -66.18
N PRO A 106 21.62 3.02 -67.37
CA PRO A 106 20.82 1.82 -67.53
C PRO A 106 21.68 0.56 -67.49
N ALA A 107 21.09 -0.52 -66.98
CA ALA A 107 21.62 -1.87 -67.03
C ALA A 107 21.64 -2.35 -68.49
N GLU A 108 22.85 -2.51 -69.04
CA GLU A 108 23.10 -3.33 -70.22
C GLU A 108 23.70 -4.67 -69.79
N ALA A 109 23.18 -5.72 -70.41
CA ALA A 109 23.54 -7.11 -70.19
C ALA A 109 25.03 -7.36 -70.43
N MET A 110 25.77 -7.70 -69.38
CA MET A 110 27.06 -8.39 -69.49
C MET A 110 26.80 -9.89 -69.55
N THR A 111 26.58 -10.35 -70.77
CA THR A 111 26.75 -11.75 -71.18
C THR A 111 28.12 -12.25 -70.72
N TYR A 112 28.12 -13.32 -69.94
CA TYR A 112 29.32 -14.11 -69.65
C TYR A 112 29.92 -14.58 -70.99
N VAL A 113 31.01 -13.95 -71.42
CA VAL A 113 31.84 -14.44 -72.52
C VAL A 113 32.75 -15.52 -71.96
N GLU A 114 32.49 -16.74 -72.41
CA GLU A 114 33.37 -17.90 -72.26
C GLU A 114 34.74 -17.57 -72.89
N ASN A 115 35.73 -17.25 -72.06
CA ASN A 115 37.08 -17.04 -72.53
C ASN A 115 37.75 -18.40 -72.76
N ARG A 116 37.54 -18.95 -73.96
CA ARG A 116 38.36 -20.01 -74.53
C ARG A 116 39.76 -19.46 -74.80
N GLY A 117 40.72 -19.85 -73.98
CA GLY A 117 42.14 -19.77 -74.37
C GLY A 117 43.11 -19.46 -73.24
N SER A 118 43.45 -20.44 -72.41
CA SER A 118 44.86 -20.75 -72.10
C SER A 118 44.96 -22.03 -71.24
N SER A 119 45.59 -23.04 -71.84
CA SER A 119 46.22 -24.22 -71.22
C SER A 119 45.48 -24.94 -70.10
N SER A 120 44.66 -25.90 -70.52
CA SER A 120 44.41 -27.18 -69.84
C SER A 120 45.65 -27.71 -69.09
N PRO A 121 45.54 -28.01 -67.78
CA PRO A 121 46.19 -29.17 -67.19
C PRO A 121 45.22 -30.36 -67.27
N GLY A 122 45.42 -31.12 -68.34
CA GLY A 122 45.12 -32.54 -68.55
C GLY A 122 44.07 -33.24 -67.68
N PHE A 123 43.13 -33.86 -68.40
CA PHE A 123 42.24 -34.98 -68.03
C PHE A 123 42.91 -36.11 -67.20
N PHE A 124 44.24 -36.19 -67.17
CA PHE A 124 45.03 -37.10 -66.34
C PHE A 124 45.17 -36.68 -64.86
N GLY A 125 44.98 -35.41 -64.51
CA GLY A 125 44.96 -34.93 -63.12
C GLY A 125 43.72 -35.39 -62.34
N ALA A 126 42.58 -35.51 -63.03
CA ALA A 126 41.31 -35.97 -62.48
C ALA A 126 41.28 -37.47 -62.14
N PHE A 127 42.10 -38.28 -62.83
CA PHE A 127 42.27 -39.69 -62.49
C PHE A 127 43.23 -39.91 -61.31
N ARG A 128 44.23 -39.04 -61.11
CA ARG A 128 45.16 -39.16 -59.98
C ARG A 128 44.51 -38.78 -58.63
N SER A 129 43.54 -37.87 -58.63
CA SER A 129 42.77 -37.48 -57.43
C SER A 129 41.68 -38.47 -57.02
N LEU A 130 41.26 -39.38 -57.91
CA LEU A 130 40.36 -40.49 -57.58
C LEU A 130 41.06 -41.63 -56.80
N PHE A 131 42.40 -41.73 -56.90
CA PHE A 131 43.21 -42.74 -56.24
C PHE A 131 44.08 -42.21 -55.09
N SER A 132 44.06 -40.91 -54.79
CA SER A 132 44.66 -40.38 -53.56
C SER A 132 43.69 -40.60 -52.40
N THR A 133 43.83 -41.71 -51.69
CA THR A 133 43.05 -42.00 -50.48
C THR A 133 43.24 -40.91 -49.42
N SER A 134 42.22 -40.09 -49.25
CA SER A 134 42.09 -39.01 -48.26
C SER A 134 41.79 -39.59 -46.87
N GLY A 135 42.81 -40.10 -46.20
CA GLY A 135 42.72 -40.54 -44.80
C GLY A 135 42.03 -41.90 -44.57
N PRO A 136 42.08 -42.40 -43.32
CA PRO A 136 41.56 -43.72 -42.98
C PRO A 136 40.03 -43.74 -42.99
N ILE A 137 39.45 -44.66 -43.76
CA ILE A 137 38.00 -44.92 -43.81
C ILE A 137 37.59 -45.60 -42.51
N PRO A 138 36.59 -45.09 -41.77
CA PRO A 138 36.07 -45.76 -40.57
C PRO A 138 35.53 -47.16 -40.90
N PRO A 139 35.72 -48.16 -40.01
CA PRO A 139 35.34 -49.55 -40.28
C PRO A 139 33.83 -49.78 -40.47
N GLY A 140 32.97 -48.82 -40.10
CA GLY A 140 31.51 -48.85 -40.27
C GLY A 140 30.95 -48.13 -41.51
N PHE A 141 31.80 -47.51 -42.34
CA PHE A 141 31.35 -46.67 -43.45
C PHE A 141 30.62 -47.46 -44.55
N ARG A 142 29.42 -46.99 -44.92
CA ARG A 142 28.68 -47.44 -46.11
C ARG A 142 28.22 -46.23 -46.93
N PRO A 143 28.44 -46.22 -48.26
CA PRO A 143 27.97 -45.14 -49.11
C PRO A 143 26.45 -45.08 -49.13
N ILE A 144 25.89 -43.87 -49.09
CA ILE A 144 24.46 -43.60 -49.04
C ILE A 144 23.91 -43.57 -50.47
N ASN A 145 22.86 -44.34 -50.75
CA ASN A 145 22.25 -44.33 -52.08
C ASN A 145 21.24 -43.18 -52.21
N VAL A 146 21.44 -42.29 -53.19
CA VAL A 146 20.63 -41.08 -53.40
C VAL A 146 19.13 -41.40 -53.56
N THR A 147 18.79 -42.46 -54.30
CA THR A 147 17.39 -42.83 -54.56
C THR A 147 16.67 -43.33 -53.30
N ARG A 148 17.37 -44.01 -52.40
CA ARG A 148 16.82 -44.53 -51.14
C ARG A 148 16.77 -43.47 -50.04
N TYR A 149 17.66 -42.48 -50.10
CA TYR A 149 17.78 -41.44 -49.08
C TYR A 149 16.68 -40.38 -49.19
N GLY A 150 16.21 -40.13 -50.41
CA GLY A 150 15.13 -39.19 -50.71
C GLY A 150 15.60 -37.73 -50.81
N PRO A 151 14.86 -36.88 -51.53
CA PRO A 151 15.29 -35.52 -51.90
C PRO A 151 15.46 -34.59 -50.68
N ALA A 152 14.57 -34.63 -49.71
CA ALA A 152 14.61 -33.76 -48.53
C ALA A 152 15.81 -34.04 -47.61
N ASN A 153 16.18 -35.32 -47.43
CA ASN A 153 17.35 -35.68 -46.64
C ASN A 153 18.64 -35.35 -47.40
N MET A 154 18.63 -35.52 -48.72
CA MET A 154 19.75 -35.16 -49.59
C MET A 154 20.05 -33.64 -49.54
N GLN A 155 19.00 -32.81 -49.61
CA GLN A 155 19.11 -31.35 -49.42
C GLN A 155 19.71 -30.99 -48.07
N LYS A 156 19.24 -31.60 -46.98
CA LYS A 156 19.80 -31.38 -45.63
C LYS A 156 21.29 -31.73 -45.58
N SER A 157 21.69 -32.88 -46.11
CA SER A 157 23.09 -33.30 -46.10
C SER A 157 23.99 -32.35 -46.90
N LEU A 158 23.58 -31.88 -48.07
CA LEU A 158 24.38 -30.91 -48.84
C LEU A 158 24.41 -29.52 -48.20
N ARG A 159 23.31 -29.10 -47.59
CA ARG A 159 23.25 -27.88 -46.78
C ARG A 159 24.19 -27.98 -45.59
N ASP A 160 24.26 -29.12 -44.91
CA ASP A 160 25.14 -29.29 -43.76
C ASP A 160 26.63 -29.29 -44.19
N LEU A 161 26.97 -29.91 -45.33
CA LEU A 161 28.32 -29.80 -45.91
C LEU A 161 28.68 -28.35 -46.28
N SER A 162 27.76 -27.59 -46.87
CA SER A 162 28.00 -26.18 -47.17
C SER A 162 28.11 -25.33 -45.90
N TRP A 163 27.33 -25.62 -44.85
CA TRP A 163 27.43 -24.98 -43.54
C TRP A 163 28.76 -25.25 -42.85
N PHE A 164 29.27 -26.48 -42.88
CA PHE A 164 30.58 -26.79 -42.34
C PHE A 164 31.67 -25.96 -43.02
N LEU A 165 31.66 -25.88 -44.36
CA LEU A 165 32.63 -25.08 -45.10
C LEU A 165 32.53 -23.59 -44.75
N ARG A 166 31.31 -23.07 -44.65
CA ARG A 166 31.04 -21.67 -44.30
C ARG A 166 31.47 -21.33 -42.87
N TYR A 167 31.23 -22.20 -41.91
CA TYR A 167 31.69 -21.97 -40.54
C TYR A 167 33.20 -22.09 -40.41
N VAL A 168 33.86 -22.94 -41.21
CA VAL A 168 35.33 -22.98 -41.28
C VAL A 168 35.88 -21.65 -41.81
N THR A 169 35.34 -21.10 -42.89
CA THR A 169 35.79 -19.79 -43.39
C THR A 169 35.52 -18.68 -42.38
N TYR A 170 34.39 -18.69 -41.69
CA TYR A 170 34.10 -17.74 -40.61
C TYR A 170 35.07 -17.86 -39.44
N ALA A 171 35.42 -19.08 -39.02
CA ALA A 171 36.38 -19.32 -37.94
C ALA A 171 37.78 -18.82 -38.29
N ILE A 172 38.23 -19.03 -39.54
CA ILE A 172 39.53 -18.55 -40.05
C ILE A 172 39.60 -17.02 -39.99
N VAL A 173 38.54 -16.34 -40.46
CA VAL A 173 38.45 -14.87 -40.44
C VAL A 173 38.35 -14.33 -39.01
N ALA A 174 37.51 -14.93 -38.16
CA ALA A 174 37.35 -14.56 -36.74
C ALA A 174 38.62 -14.79 -35.90
N GLY A 175 39.47 -15.70 -36.35
CA GLY A 175 40.74 -16.06 -35.72
C GLY A 175 40.65 -16.99 -34.53
N ASP A 176 39.46 -17.47 -34.19
CA ASP A 176 39.22 -18.37 -33.06
C ASP A 176 38.23 -19.48 -33.48
N PRO A 177 38.50 -20.77 -33.19
CA PRO A 177 37.62 -21.87 -33.57
C PRO A 177 36.33 -21.99 -32.72
N SER A 178 36.03 -21.05 -31.82
CA SER A 178 34.85 -21.13 -30.94
C SER A 178 33.53 -21.36 -31.68
N ILE A 179 33.34 -20.76 -32.87
CA ILE A 179 32.15 -21.00 -33.71
C ILE A 179 32.01 -22.48 -34.13
N LEU A 180 33.12 -23.16 -34.37
CA LEU A 180 33.14 -24.59 -34.70
C LEU A 180 32.85 -25.41 -33.44
N ILE A 181 33.57 -25.12 -32.35
CA ILE A 181 33.44 -25.85 -31.09
C ILE A 181 31.99 -25.84 -30.59
N VAL A 182 31.35 -24.67 -30.56
CA VAL A 182 29.99 -24.53 -30.01
C VAL A 182 28.93 -25.24 -30.84
N ASN A 183 29.02 -25.13 -32.18
CA ASN A 183 27.97 -25.60 -33.08
C ASN A 183 28.12 -27.07 -33.49
N VAL A 184 29.35 -27.61 -33.44
CA VAL A 184 29.66 -28.96 -33.89
C VAL A 184 29.65 -29.95 -32.73
N ARG A 185 30.00 -29.51 -31.52
CA ARG A 185 30.03 -30.39 -30.35
C ARG A 185 28.65 -30.97 -30.08
N GLY A 186 28.56 -32.29 -30.00
CA GLY A 186 27.31 -33.03 -29.76
C GLY A 186 26.40 -33.15 -30.99
N LEU A 187 26.75 -32.52 -32.13
CA LEU A 187 26.00 -32.65 -33.37
C LEU A 187 25.99 -34.08 -33.90
N ARG A 188 27.05 -34.85 -33.64
CA ARG A 188 27.17 -36.26 -34.03
C ARG A 188 25.96 -37.09 -33.58
N GLU A 189 25.61 -37.03 -32.31
CA GLU A 189 24.50 -37.80 -31.74
C GLU A 189 23.13 -37.34 -32.29
N VAL A 190 23.01 -36.05 -32.62
CA VAL A 190 21.81 -35.50 -33.27
C VAL A 190 21.67 -36.01 -34.70
N ILE A 191 22.78 -36.07 -35.44
CA ILE A 191 22.82 -36.54 -36.84
C ILE A 191 22.68 -38.06 -36.93
N GLU A 192 23.22 -38.82 -35.98
CA GLU A 192 23.20 -40.30 -35.98
C GLU A 192 21.79 -40.89 -36.05
N ASN A 193 20.78 -40.14 -35.59
CA ASN A 193 19.36 -40.53 -35.71
C ASN A 193 18.82 -40.49 -37.15
N ALA A 194 19.43 -39.73 -38.05
CA ALA A 194 18.95 -39.47 -39.41
C ALA A 194 19.95 -39.84 -40.52
N CYS A 195 21.25 -39.85 -40.22
CA CYS A 195 22.32 -40.12 -41.16
C CYS A 195 23.49 -40.84 -40.46
N SER A 196 24.32 -41.54 -41.22
CA SER A 196 25.52 -42.19 -40.69
C SER A 196 26.57 -41.15 -40.28
N ALA A 197 26.94 -41.11 -39.00
CA ALA A 197 28.01 -40.26 -38.48
C ALA A 197 29.37 -40.56 -39.16
N ASP A 198 29.63 -41.82 -39.51
CA ASP A 198 30.84 -42.22 -40.23
C ASP A 198 30.90 -41.59 -41.63
N ALA A 199 29.76 -41.49 -42.32
CA ALA A 199 29.69 -40.80 -43.61
C ALA A 199 30.02 -39.31 -43.46
N THR A 200 29.55 -38.64 -42.41
CA THR A 200 29.91 -37.24 -42.14
C THR A 200 31.41 -37.07 -41.88
N ILE A 201 32.04 -37.98 -41.13
CA ILE A 201 33.49 -37.93 -40.87
C ILE A 201 34.28 -38.05 -42.18
N VAL A 202 33.93 -39.01 -43.03
CA VAL A 202 34.58 -39.19 -44.34
C VAL A 202 34.39 -37.96 -45.22
N ALA A 203 33.19 -37.38 -45.25
CA ALA A 203 32.93 -36.17 -46.02
C ALA A 203 33.78 -34.98 -45.53
N LEU A 204 33.88 -34.77 -44.21
CA LEU A 204 34.71 -33.72 -43.63
C LEU A 204 36.22 -33.93 -43.89
N GLN A 205 36.71 -35.17 -43.86
CA GLN A 205 38.08 -35.51 -44.24
C GLN A 205 38.37 -35.21 -45.72
N GLU A 206 37.42 -35.50 -46.60
CA GLU A 206 37.52 -35.17 -48.03
C GLU A 206 37.47 -33.66 -48.26
N MET A 207 36.58 -32.92 -47.57
CA MET A 207 36.52 -31.46 -47.64
C MET A 207 37.84 -30.83 -47.20
N ARG A 208 38.45 -31.34 -46.14
CA ARG A 208 39.78 -30.90 -45.67
C ARG A 208 40.83 -31.13 -46.76
N ALA A 209 40.90 -32.33 -47.34
CA ALA A 209 41.86 -32.66 -48.39
C ALA A 209 41.66 -31.78 -49.64
N ALA A 210 40.40 -31.61 -50.07
CA ALA A 210 40.03 -30.76 -51.20
C ALA A 210 40.37 -29.28 -50.96
N ALA A 211 40.14 -28.76 -49.76
CA ALA A 211 40.50 -27.38 -49.41
C ALA A 211 42.01 -27.17 -49.41
N ILE A 212 42.78 -28.12 -48.85
CA ILE A 212 44.25 -28.06 -48.80
C ILE A 212 44.90 -28.04 -50.19
N ASP A 213 44.31 -28.75 -51.17
CA ASP A 213 44.86 -28.83 -52.53
C ASP A 213 44.97 -27.45 -53.22
N TYR A 214 44.11 -26.50 -52.86
CA TYR A 214 44.15 -25.13 -53.41
C TYR A 214 45.32 -24.30 -52.87
N PHE A 215 45.94 -24.69 -51.75
CA PHE A 215 47.02 -23.94 -51.09
C PHE A 215 48.39 -24.64 -51.18
N ASN A 216 48.61 -25.50 -52.18
CA ASN A 216 49.85 -26.27 -52.30
C ASN A 216 51.12 -25.41 -52.48
N ARG A 217 50.99 -24.15 -52.90
CA ARG A 217 52.10 -23.20 -53.05
C ARG A 217 52.38 -22.37 -51.79
N GLU A 218 51.46 -22.37 -50.82
CA GLU A 218 51.51 -21.52 -49.62
C GLU A 218 51.41 -22.36 -48.36
N THR A 219 52.56 -22.58 -47.70
CA THR A 219 52.66 -23.44 -46.51
C THR A 219 51.86 -22.91 -45.33
N ASP A 220 51.91 -21.58 -45.09
CA ASP A 220 51.22 -20.94 -43.97
C ASP A 220 49.70 -21.07 -44.09
N ALA A 221 49.15 -20.81 -45.28
CA ALA A 221 47.72 -20.92 -45.55
C ALA A 221 47.22 -22.36 -45.38
N LYS A 222 48.00 -23.32 -45.87
CA LYS A 222 47.73 -24.75 -45.70
C LYS A 222 47.72 -25.16 -44.24
N GLU A 223 48.64 -24.66 -43.43
CA GLU A 223 48.68 -24.95 -42.00
C GLU A 223 47.45 -24.40 -41.28
N ILE A 224 47.08 -23.13 -41.51
CA ILE A 224 45.88 -22.50 -40.94
C ILE A 224 44.63 -23.33 -41.28
N VAL A 225 44.42 -23.62 -42.55
CA VAL A 225 43.25 -24.41 -43.00
C VAL A 225 43.23 -25.79 -42.32
N THR A 226 44.38 -26.46 -42.27
CA THR A 226 44.50 -27.78 -41.62
C THR A 226 44.11 -27.72 -40.15
N GLN A 227 44.61 -26.73 -39.39
CA GLN A 227 44.30 -26.56 -37.98
C GLN A 227 42.79 -26.40 -37.73
N TYR A 228 42.08 -25.56 -38.50
CA TYR A 228 40.63 -25.36 -38.30
C TYR A 228 39.80 -26.60 -38.70
N PHE A 229 40.16 -27.30 -39.78
CA PHE A 229 39.49 -28.55 -40.15
C PHE A 229 39.77 -29.69 -39.15
N ASP A 230 40.95 -29.73 -38.54
CA ASP A 230 41.27 -30.70 -37.50
C ASP A 230 40.46 -30.45 -36.24
N VAL A 231 40.25 -29.19 -35.83
CA VAL A 231 39.35 -28.84 -34.74
C VAL A 231 37.91 -29.25 -35.06
N LEU A 232 37.43 -28.97 -36.27
CA LEU A 232 36.10 -29.39 -36.74
C LEU A 232 35.89 -30.92 -36.61
N LEU A 233 36.86 -31.70 -37.09
CA LEU A 233 36.83 -33.15 -37.04
C LEU A 233 36.93 -33.69 -35.61
N ALA A 234 37.78 -33.08 -34.77
CA ALA A 234 37.94 -33.46 -33.38
C ALA A 234 36.65 -33.23 -32.58
N GLU A 235 36.03 -32.06 -32.73
CA GLU A 235 34.80 -31.70 -32.02
C GLU A 235 33.58 -32.49 -32.49
N PHE A 236 33.52 -32.85 -33.78
CA PHE A 236 32.46 -33.73 -34.28
C PHE A 236 32.58 -35.16 -33.74
N LYS A 237 33.82 -35.69 -33.61
CA LYS A 237 34.04 -37.03 -33.07
C LYS A 237 33.76 -37.12 -31.58
N ALA A 238 33.93 -36.01 -30.87
CA ALA A 238 33.80 -35.96 -29.43
C ALA A 238 32.34 -36.15 -28.96
N PRO A 239 32.13 -36.77 -27.78
CA PRO A 239 30.78 -37.01 -27.26
C PRO A 239 30.08 -35.71 -26.87
N SER A 240 28.74 -35.75 -26.85
CA SER A 240 27.94 -34.63 -26.38
C SER A 240 28.25 -34.34 -24.89
N PRO A 241 28.44 -33.06 -24.54
CA PRO A 241 28.70 -32.70 -23.16
C PRO A 241 27.42 -32.76 -22.34
N SER A 242 27.52 -33.22 -21.09
CA SER A 242 26.39 -33.24 -20.15
C SER A 242 25.86 -31.84 -19.87
N ASN A 243 24.54 -31.72 -19.72
CA ASN A 243 23.91 -30.46 -19.34
C ASN A 243 24.36 -30.01 -17.94
N LYS A 244 24.53 -28.70 -17.76
CA LYS A 244 24.73 -28.09 -16.44
C LYS A 244 23.40 -28.02 -15.71
N ILE A 245 23.28 -28.77 -14.63
CA ILE A 245 22.10 -28.76 -13.78
C ILE A 245 22.31 -27.75 -12.67
N ARG A 246 21.29 -26.94 -12.41
CA ARG A 246 21.19 -26.00 -11.30
C ARG A 246 20.18 -26.54 -10.30
N GLN A 247 20.69 -27.24 -9.28
CA GLN A 247 19.88 -27.73 -8.17
C GLN A 247 19.73 -26.63 -7.12
N ARG A 248 18.64 -26.67 -6.34
CA ARG A 248 18.32 -25.67 -5.32
C ARG A 248 18.04 -26.34 -3.98
N PRO A 249 18.51 -25.77 -2.86
CA PRO A 249 18.35 -26.38 -1.54
C PRO A 249 16.94 -26.19 -0.97
N SER A 250 16.21 -25.16 -1.38
CA SER A 250 14.88 -24.83 -0.87
C SER A 250 13.78 -25.09 -1.90
N SER A 251 12.57 -25.39 -1.42
CA SER A 251 11.44 -25.80 -2.26
C SER A 251 10.77 -24.66 -3.04
N ASP A 252 10.95 -23.41 -2.60
CA ASP A 252 10.42 -22.20 -3.24
C ASP A 252 11.24 -21.76 -4.47
N LEU A 253 12.47 -22.28 -4.59
CA LEU A 253 13.37 -22.06 -5.70
C LEU A 253 13.20 -23.18 -6.75
N GLN A 254 13.11 -22.81 -8.01
CA GLN A 254 13.03 -23.78 -9.10
C GLN A 254 14.43 -24.27 -9.54
N GLY A 255 14.55 -25.57 -9.78
CA GLY A 255 15.71 -26.17 -10.44
C GLY A 255 15.67 -25.92 -11.96
N LEU A 256 16.83 -25.72 -12.57
CA LEU A 256 16.95 -25.44 -14.01
C LEU A 256 18.12 -26.23 -14.62
N GLN A 257 18.17 -26.30 -15.95
CA GLN A 257 19.29 -26.89 -16.68
C GLN A 257 19.71 -26.01 -17.86
N LEU A 258 21.00 -26.04 -18.19
CA LEU A 258 21.60 -25.33 -19.32
C LEU A 258 22.45 -26.29 -20.16
N PRO A 259 22.26 -26.35 -21.49
CA PRO A 259 23.19 -27.06 -22.36
C PRO A 259 24.62 -26.51 -22.22
N GLN A 260 25.60 -27.39 -22.06
CA GLN A 260 26.99 -26.98 -21.88
C GLN A 260 27.54 -26.21 -23.10
N SER A 261 27.05 -26.51 -24.31
CA SER A 261 27.38 -25.75 -25.53
C SER A 261 27.04 -24.27 -25.40
N TYR A 262 25.90 -23.94 -24.79
CA TYR A 262 25.51 -22.55 -24.53
C TYR A 262 26.42 -21.86 -23.51
N TYR A 263 26.87 -22.59 -22.48
CA TYR A 263 27.86 -22.08 -21.52
C TYR A 263 29.22 -21.83 -22.18
N ASN A 264 29.66 -22.72 -23.08
CA ASN A 264 30.93 -22.59 -23.78
C ASN A 264 30.93 -21.43 -24.79
N ALA A 265 29.77 -21.13 -25.38
CA ALA A 265 29.57 -19.98 -26.27
C ALA A 265 29.57 -18.64 -25.52
N ALA A 266 29.17 -18.68 -24.26
CA ALA A 266 29.08 -17.50 -23.42
C ALA A 266 30.45 -16.84 -23.22
N GLU A 267 30.40 -15.58 -22.80
CA GLU A 267 31.59 -14.83 -22.41
C GLU A 267 32.37 -15.56 -21.31
N ARG A 268 33.66 -15.81 -21.54
CA ARG A 268 34.56 -16.36 -20.52
C ARG A 268 34.83 -15.28 -19.46
N ARG A 269 34.05 -15.31 -18.39
CA ARG A 269 34.30 -14.49 -17.20
C ARG A 269 35.37 -15.16 -16.35
N GLN A 270 36.43 -14.41 -16.07
CA GLN A 270 37.51 -14.88 -15.21
C GLN A 270 37.03 -15.02 -13.76
N LYS A 271 37.45 -16.09 -13.08
CA LYS A 271 37.17 -16.33 -11.67
C LYS A 271 38.45 -16.14 -10.87
N PHE A 272 38.40 -15.25 -9.89
CA PHE A 272 39.55 -14.93 -9.04
C PHE A 272 39.52 -15.81 -7.80
N VAL A 273 40.61 -16.53 -7.56
CA VAL A 273 40.77 -17.46 -6.43
C VAL A 273 41.96 -17.02 -5.60
N MET A 274 41.80 -16.96 -4.28
CA MET A 274 42.87 -16.60 -3.37
C MET A 274 43.56 -17.85 -2.82
N LYS A 275 44.80 -18.08 -3.24
CA LYS A 275 45.65 -19.16 -2.73
C LYS A 275 46.91 -18.61 -2.05
N PRO A 276 47.45 -19.29 -1.03
CA PRO A 276 48.57 -18.77 -0.24
C PRO A 276 49.87 -18.60 -1.06
N GLY A 277 50.09 -19.43 -2.09
CA GLY A 277 51.29 -19.40 -2.94
C GLY A 277 51.28 -18.44 -4.13
N LEU A 278 50.24 -17.60 -4.27
CA LEU A 278 50.14 -16.64 -5.37
C LEU A 278 51.19 -15.52 -5.26
N SER A 279 51.61 -15.00 -6.41
CA SER A 279 52.45 -13.80 -6.48
C SER A 279 51.75 -12.57 -5.89
N GLN A 280 52.52 -11.55 -5.49
CA GLN A 280 51.93 -10.33 -4.93
C GLN A 280 50.98 -9.62 -5.90
N SER A 281 51.30 -9.64 -7.20
CA SER A 281 50.45 -9.05 -8.24
C SER A 281 49.12 -9.79 -8.38
N GLU A 282 49.13 -11.13 -8.38
CA GLU A 282 47.93 -11.96 -8.43
C GLU A 282 47.06 -11.76 -7.18
N LYS A 283 47.66 -11.78 -5.98
CA LYS A 283 46.94 -11.50 -4.73
C LYS A 283 46.27 -10.12 -4.77
N GLN A 284 46.95 -9.12 -5.31
CA GLN A 284 46.38 -7.78 -5.47
C GLN A 284 45.24 -7.75 -6.50
N ALA A 285 45.35 -8.48 -7.60
CA ALA A 285 44.30 -8.59 -8.62
C ALA A 285 43.03 -9.24 -8.04
N VAL A 286 43.18 -10.29 -7.22
CA VAL A 286 42.08 -10.95 -6.52
C VAL A 286 41.36 -9.99 -5.56
N ILE A 287 42.11 -9.21 -4.77
CA ILE A 287 41.53 -8.21 -3.85
C ILE A 287 40.80 -7.11 -4.61
N LYS A 288 41.39 -6.61 -5.71
CA LYS A 288 40.73 -5.64 -6.59
C LYS A 288 39.44 -6.22 -7.19
N ALA A 289 39.43 -7.49 -7.58
CA ALA A 289 38.20 -8.16 -8.03
C ALA A 289 37.14 -8.22 -6.92
N ALA A 290 37.53 -8.51 -5.67
CA ALA A 290 36.60 -8.51 -4.54
C ALA A 290 36.00 -7.12 -4.28
N TYR A 291 36.80 -6.05 -4.36
CA TYR A 291 36.27 -4.69 -4.23
C TYR A 291 35.31 -4.32 -5.35
N ARG A 292 35.62 -4.69 -6.60
CA ARG A 292 34.73 -4.45 -7.75
C ARG A 292 33.40 -5.20 -7.63
N GLN A 293 33.43 -6.42 -7.11
CA GLN A 293 32.21 -7.18 -6.84
C GLN A 293 31.37 -6.54 -5.71
N ILE A 294 31.97 -6.22 -4.57
CA ILE A 294 31.25 -5.78 -3.36
C ILE A 294 30.82 -4.32 -3.45
N PHE A 295 31.68 -3.43 -3.95
CA PHE A 295 31.43 -1.99 -4.06
C PHE A 295 30.94 -1.55 -5.45
N GLU A 296 30.75 -2.52 -6.36
CA GLU A 296 30.41 -2.33 -7.77
C GLU A 296 31.48 -1.57 -8.59
N ARG A 297 32.60 -1.19 -7.96
CA ARG A 297 33.69 -0.40 -8.53
C ARG A 297 34.98 -0.56 -7.73
N ASP A 298 36.11 -0.21 -8.33
CA ASP A 298 37.38 -0.15 -7.61
C ASP A 298 37.48 1.13 -6.77
N ILE A 299 37.25 1.00 -5.46
CA ILE A 299 37.35 2.11 -4.50
C ILE A 299 38.78 2.53 -4.20
N THR A 300 39.76 1.65 -4.41
CA THR A 300 41.17 1.93 -4.13
C THR A 300 41.72 2.93 -5.14
N ARG A 301 41.44 2.70 -6.42
CA ARG A 301 41.89 3.56 -7.52
C ARG A 301 41.17 4.90 -7.56
N ALA A 302 39.86 4.92 -7.30
CA ALA A 302 39.04 6.12 -7.44
C ALA A 302 39.16 7.09 -6.25
N TYR A 303 39.22 6.56 -5.03
CA TYR A 303 39.10 7.37 -3.81
C TYR A 303 40.25 7.15 -2.81
N SER A 304 41.25 6.33 -3.15
CA SER A 304 42.32 5.91 -2.23
C SER A 304 41.78 5.28 -0.93
N GLN A 305 40.63 4.61 -1.00
CA GLN A 305 40.02 3.92 0.13
C GLN A 305 40.40 2.45 0.11
N SER A 306 40.85 1.91 1.25
CA SER A 306 41.17 0.49 1.43
C SER A 306 40.94 0.07 2.88
N ILE A 307 40.76 -1.24 3.10
CA ILE A 307 40.66 -1.82 4.44
C ILE A 307 41.95 -2.62 4.69
N SER A 308 43.05 -1.89 4.91
CA SER A 308 44.42 -2.44 4.89
C SER A 308 44.62 -3.68 5.78
N TYR A 309 44.07 -3.70 7.00
CA TYR A 309 44.26 -4.84 7.90
C TYR A 309 43.61 -6.14 7.37
N LEU A 310 42.46 -6.05 6.70
CA LEU A 310 41.80 -7.20 6.08
C LEU A 310 42.58 -7.70 4.87
N GLU A 311 43.15 -6.77 4.09
CA GLU A 311 43.99 -7.13 2.94
C GLU A 311 45.24 -7.90 3.38
N SER A 312 45.90 -7.46 4.45
CA SER A 312 47.07 -8.18 4.98
C SER A 312 46.70 -9.58 5.48
N GLN A 313 45.60 -9.70 6.24
CA GLN A 313 45.14 -11.00 6.74
C GLN A 313 44.80 -11.98 5.60
N VAL A 314 44.11 -11.52 4.55
CA VAL A 314 43.76 -12.40 3.42
C VAL A 314 44.99 -12.72 2.55
N LYS A 315 45.95 -11.79 2.42
CA LYS A 315 47.23 -12.02 1.72
C LYS A 315 48.10 -13.07 2.41
N ASN A 316 48.09 -13.08 3.73
CA ASN A 316 48.82 -14.04 4.56
C ASN A 316 48.12 -15.40 4.64
N GLY A 317 46.81 -15.45 4.38
CA GLY A 317 46.00 -16.66 4.54
C GLY A 317 45.49 -16.86 5.96
N ASP A 318 45.58 -15.84 6.83
CA ASP A 318 45.00 -15.87 8.18
C ASP A 318 43.48 -15.96 8.14
N ILE A 319 42.87 -15.43 7.08
CA ILE A 319 41.43 -15.43 6.83
C ILE A 319 41.18 -15.88 5.40
N SER A 320 40.11 -16.66 5.19
CA SER A 320 39.70 -17.09 3.85
C SER A 320 39.08 -15.94 3.04
N MET A 321 38.88 -16.13 1.74
CA MET A 321 38.20 -15.15 0.90
C MET A 321 36.74 -14.96 1.33
N LYS A 322 36.08 -16.04 1.76
CA LYS A 322 34.74 -15.98 2.38
C LYS A 322 34.70 -15.03 3.58
N GLU A 323 35.66 -15.15 4.48
CA GLU A 323 35.72 -14.31 5.67
C GLU A 323 36.13 -12.86 5.35
N PHE A 324 37.00 -12.67 4.36
CA PHE A 324 37.31 -11.34 3.83
C PHE A 324 36.04 -10.66 3.32
N VAL A 325 35.24 -11.32 2.48
CA VAL A 325 33.96 -10.81 1.98
C VAL A 325 33.00 -10.47 3.14
N ARG A 326 32.87 -11.37 4.13
CA ARG A 326 32.02 -11.15 5.31
C ARG A 326 32.40 -9.87 6.05
N ARG A 327 33.69 -9.67 6.35
CA ARG A 327 34.18 -8.51 7.11
C ARG A 327 34.10 -7.22 6.32
N VAL A 328 34.36 -7.27 5.01
CA VAL A 328 34.19 -6.10 4.12
C VAL A 328 32.72 -5.67 4.08
N CYS A 329 31.77 -6.60 3.93
CA CYS A 329 30.34 -6.30 3.90
C CYS A 329 29.79 -5.81 5.27
N LYS A 330 30.45 -6.15 6.38
CA LYS A 330 30.13 -5.60 7.72
C LYS A 330 30.82 -4.26 8.03
N SER A 331 31.72 -3.81 7.15
CA SER A 331 32.49 -2.60 7.40
C SER A 331 31.60 -1.34 7.42
N PRO A 332 32.03 -0.28 8.15
CA PRO A 332 31.36 1.02 8.10
C PRO A 332 31.25 1.58 6.67
N LEU A 333 32.27 1.31 5.83
CA LEU A 333 32.32 1.76 4.45
C LEU A 333 31.20 1.15 3.61
N TYR A 334 30.96 -0.15 3.74
CA TYR A 334 29.84 -0.82 3.05
C TYR A 334 28.49 -0.31 3.54
N ARG A 335 28.34 -0.15 4.87
CA ARG A 335 27.11 0.35 5.48
C ARG A 335 26.72 1.73 4.96
N GLN A 336 27.68 2.67 4.92
CA GLN A 336 27.45 4.04 4.47
C GLN A 336 27.02 4.10 2.99
N GLN A 337 27.55 3.19 2.15
CA GLN A 337 27.27 3.20 0.72
C GLN A 337 25.99 2.44 0.33
N PHE A 338 25.76 1.27 0.94
CA PHE A 338 24.73 0.31 0.46
C PHE A 338 23.64 -0.04 1.47
N PHE A 339 23.71 0.47 2.69
CA PHE A 339 22.68 0.24 3.71
C PHE A 339 21.95 1.53 4.11
N GLU A 340 22.68 2.54 4.60
CA GLU A 340 22.10 3.80 5.11
C GLU A 340 21.27 4.61 4.09
N PRO A 341 21.66 4.75 2.82
CA PRO A 341 20.88 5.52 1.85
C PRO A 341 19.69 4.73 1.25
N PHE A 342 19.38 3.54 1.77
CA PHE A 342 18.38 2.63 1.23
C PHE A 342 17.40 2.13 2.29
N ILE A 343 16.21 1.74 1.84
CA ILE A 343 15.24 1.00 2.66
C ILE A 343 15.72 -0.45 2.80
N ASN A 344 15.43 -1.12 3.93
CA ASN A 344 15.81 -2.51 4.20
C ASN A 344 15.56 -3.46 3.00
N SER A 345 14.40 -3.35 2.34
CA SER A 345 14.08 -4.18 1.17
C SER A 345 15.04 -3.94 -0.01
N ARG A 346 15.46 -2.69 -0.23
CA ARG A 346 16.40 -2.36 -1.31
C ARG A 346 17.84 -2.72 -0.95
N ALA A 347 18.24 -2.51 0.32
CA ALA A 347 19.54 -2.93 0.82
C ALA A 347 19.72 -4.45 0.72
N LEU A 348 18.67 -5.23 0.99
CA LEU A 348 18.65 -6.69 0.78
C LEU A 348 18.91 -7.05 -0.68
N GLU A 349 18.22 -6.44 -1.65
CA GLU A 349 18.42 -6.72 -3.08
C GLU A 349 19.86 -6.45 -3.53
N LEU A 350 20.49 -5.39 -3.02
CA LEU A 350 21.90 -5.07 -3.31
C LEU A 350 22.86 -6.05 -2.62
N ALA A 351 22.57 -6.49 -1.40
CA ALA A 351 23.38 -7.50 -0.72
C ALA A 351 23.39 -8.84 -1.49
N PHE A 352 22.24 -9.24 -2.05
CA PHE A 352 22.14 -10.41 -2.94
C PHE A 352 23.03 -10.27 -4.18
N ARG A 353 23.06 -9.08 -4.80
CA ARG A 353 23.97 -8.76 -5.91
C ARG A 353 25.43 -8.93 -5.50
N HIS A 354 25.83 -8.34 -4.37
CA HIS A 354 27.23 -8.28 -3.95
C HIS A 354 27.77 -9.62 -3.46
N ILE A 355 27.01 -10.31 -2.61
CA ILE A 355 27.47 -11.51 -1.90
C ILE A 355 27.17 -12.78 -2.72
N LEU A 356 25.97 -12.88 -3.31
CA LEU A 356 25.54 -14.06 -4.05
C LEU A 356 25.65 -13.89 -5.57
N GLY A 357 25.93 -12.70 -6.09
CA GLY A 357 26.05 -12.48 -7.52
C GLY A 357 24.76 -12.68 -8.32
N ARG A 358 23.59 -12.66 -7.67
CA ARG A 358 22.27 -12.81 -8.33
C ARG A 358 21.21 -11.94 -7.67
N GLY A 359 20.04 -11.82 -8.29
CA GLY A 359 18.86 -11.27 -7.64
C GLY A 359 18.12 -12.32 -6.79
N PRO A 360 17.28 -11.90 -5.83
CA PRO A 360 16.31 -12.79 -5.20
C PRO A 360 15.44 -13.49 -6.24
N SER A 361 15.08 -14.72 -5.94
CA SER A 361 14.38 -15.62 -6.85
C SER A 361 12.89 -15.66 -6.58
N SER A 362 12.48 -15.77 -5.31
CA SER A 362 11.08 -15.93 -4.88
C SER A 362 10.64 -14.81 -3.92
N ARG A 363 9.33 -14.75 -3.65
CA ARG A 363 8.79 -13.83 -2.64
C ARG A 363 9.14 -14.27 -1.23
N GLU A 364 9.10 -15.58 -1.00
CA GLU A 364 9.39 -16.25 0.26
C GLU A 364 10.85 -16.03 0.66
N GLU A 365 11.78 -16.15 -0.28
CA GLU A 365 13.19 -15.84 -0.07
C GLU A 365 13.38 -14.39 0.40
N VAL A 366 12.73 -13.43 -0.27
CA VAL A 366 12.79 -12.02 0.15
C VAL A 366 12.20 -11.83 1.55
N GLN A 367 11.09 -12.47 1.88
CA GLN A 367 10.48 -12.38 3.21
C GLN A 367 11.38 -12.94 4.32
N ASN A 368 12.03 -14.08 4.07
CA ASN A 368 12.95 -14.72 5.02
C ASN A 368 14.15 -13.84 5.31
N TYR A 369 14.84 -13.33 4.29
CA TYR A 369 15.99 -12.44 4.54
C TYR A 369 15.56 -11.06 5.04
N PHE A 370 14.35 -10.59 4.71
CA PHE A 370 13.82 -9.33 5.22
C PHE A 370 13.53 -9.40 6.73
N SER A 371 13.05 -10.54 7.24
CA SER A 371 12.84 -10.73 8.68
C SER A 371 14.17 -10.71 9.44
N ILE A 372 15.21 -11.36 8.89
CA ILE A 372 16.58 -11.35 9.44
C ILE A 372 17.14 -9.93 9.50
N VAL A 373 17.04 -9.15 8.43
CA VAL A 373 17.49 -7.74 8.39
C VAL A 373 16.73 -6.89 9.40
N SER A 374 15.43 -7.10 9.52
CA SER A 374 14.58 -6.29 10.39
C SER A 374 14.86 -6.55 11.87
N GLN A 375 15.30 -7.75 12.23
CA GLN A 375 15.63 -8.12 13.62
C GLN A 375 17.10 -7.84 13.96
N GLY A 376 18.04 -8.23 13.09
CA GLY A 376 19.49 -8.21 13.37
C GLY A 376 20.30 -7.19 12.56
N GLY A 377 19.65 -6.36 11.74
CA GLY A 377 20.29 -5.34 10.92
C GLY A 377 21.21 -5.91 9.83
N LEU A 378 22.17 -5.09 9.38
CA LEU A 378 23.09 -5.44 8.30
C LEU A 378 23.98 -6.65 8.63
N ALA A 379 24.50 -6.74 9.85
CA ALA A 379 25.44 -7.80 10.22
C ALA A 379 24.81 -9.19 10.12
N ALA A 380 23.57 -9.35 10.63
CA ALA A 380 22.84 -10.61 10.56
C ALA A 380 22.49 -11.01 9.12
N LEU A 381 22.16 -10.04 8.25
CA LEU A 381 21.94 -10.31 6.82
C LEU A 381 23.20 -10.84 6.13
N VAL A 382 24.34 -10.20 6.37
CA VAL A 382 25.61 -10.60 5.77
C VAL A 382 25.98 -12.01 6.22
N ASP A 383 25.83 -12.32 7.51
CA ASP A 383 26.09 -13.67 8.03
C ASP A 383 25.17 -14.69 7.38
N ALA A 384 23.86 -14.43 7.34
CA ALA A 384 22.90 -15.34 6.72
C ALA A 384 23.19 -15.62 5.24
N LEU A 385 23.65 -14.62 4.48
CA LEU A 385 23.99 -14.81 3.06
C LEU A 385 25.30 -15.57 2.87
N VAL A 386 26.33 -15.25 3.65
CA VAL A 386 27.66 -15.89 3.55
C VAL A 386 27.65 -17.31 4.10
N ASP A 387 26.84 -17.59 5.12
CA ASP A 387 26.68 -18.94 5.71
C ASP A 387 25.66 -19.82 4.98
N SER A 388 25.04 -19.29 3.93
CA SER A 388 24.15 -20.09 3.09
C SER A 388 24.91 -21.24 2.40
N GLN A 389 24.22 -22.38 2.24
CA GLN A 389 24.74 -23.51 1.47
C GLN A 389 25.05 -23.09 0.03
N GLU A 390 24.21 -22.25 -0.57
CA GLU A 390 24.41 -21.74 -1.92
C GLU A 390 25.74 -20.96 -2.07
N TYR A 391 26.12 -20.15 -1.08
CA TYR A 391 27.41 -19.45 -1.13
C TYR A 391 28.57 -20.45 -1.19
N SER A 392 28.51 -21.48 -0.35
CA SER A 392 29.56 -22.50 -0.25
C SER A 392 29.65 -23.35 -1.52
N ASP A 393 28.52 -23.69 -2.15
CA ASP A 393 28.48 -24.48 -3.39
C ASP A 393 29.07 -23.72 -4.59
N TYR A 394 28.83 -22.41 -4.69
CA TYR A 394 29.27 -21.61 -5.84
C TYR A 394 30.67 -21.01 -5.70
N PHE A 395 31.03 -20.56 -4.50
CA PHE A 395 32.26 -19.81 -4.26
C PHE A 395 33.24 -20.55 -3.34
N GLY A 396 32.74 -21.45 -2.49
CA GLY A 396 33.54 -22.08 -1.44
C GLY A 396 34.14 -21.04 -0.50
N GLU A 397 35.39 -21.25 -0.09
CA GLU A 397 36.10 -20.33 0.81
C GLU A 397 37.18 -19.50 0.13
N GLU A 398 37.60 -19.87 -1.09
CA GLU A 398 38.75 -19.27 -1.78
C GLU A 398 38.35 -18.37 -2.95
N THR A 399 37.16 -18.56 -3.54
CA THR A 399 36.76 -17.85 -4.75
C THR A 399 36.08 -16.54 -4.41
N VAL A 400 36.45 -15.47 -5.10
CA VAL A 400 35.75 -14.18 -5.03
C VAL A 400 34.35 -14.33 -5.64
N PRO A 401 33.29 -13.82 -5.00
CA PRO A 401 31.96 -13.84 -5.59
C PRO A 401 31.95 -13.15 -6.96
N TYR A 402 31.12 -13.65 -7.88
CA TYR A 402 31.03 -13.14 -9.23
C TYR A 402 29.57 -13.06 -9.69
N LEU A 403 29.28 -12.13 -10.60
CA LEU A 403 27.94 -11.97 -11.16
C LEU A 403 27.53 -13.18 -12.02
N ARG A 404 26.43 -13.82 -11.62
CA ARG A 404 25.83 -14.99 -12.26
C ARG A 404 24.82 -14.56 -13.33
N GLY A 405 25.35 -14.00 -14.41
CA GLY A 405 24.59 -13.48 -15.55
C GLY A 405 24.21 -14.52 -16.60
N LEU A 406 23.69 -14.04 -17.72
CA LEU A 406 23.35 -14.86 -18.88
C LEU A 406 24.56 -15.66 -19.36
N GLY A 407 24.37 -16.94 -19.66
CA GLY A 407 25.41 -17.83 -20.18
C GLY A 407 26.26 -18.52 -19.11
N GLN A 408 26.43 -17.92 -17.93
CA GLN A 408 27.19 -18.54 -16.82
C GLN A 408 26.40 -19.66 -16.11
N GLU A 409 25.09 -19.47 -15.98
CA GLU A 409 24.17 -20.44 -15.41
C GLU A 409 22.79 -20.35 -16.08
N ALA A 410 21.95 -21.36 -15.85
CA ALA A 410 20.55 -21.33 -16.28
C ALA A 410 19.78 -20.22 -15.54
N GLN A 411 19.21 -19.28 -16.30
CA GLN A 411 18.46 -18.14 -15.76
C GLN A 411 16.98 -18.46 -15.68
N GLU A 412 16.33 -18.04 -14.59
CA GLU A 412 14.89 -18.17 -14.48
C GLU A 412 14.17 -17.00 -15.17
N CYS A 413 13.01 -17.28 -15.78
CA CYS A 413 12.20 -16.24 -16.40
C CYS A 413 11.47 -15.34 -15.38
N ARG A 414 11.28 -15.83 -14.15
CA ARG A 414 10.52 -15.15 -13.08
C ARG A 414 11.13 -13.82 -12.66
N ASN A 415 12.46 -13.71 -12.62
CA ASN A 415 13.16 -12.49 -12.21
C ASN A 415 14.02 -11.86 -13.33
N TRP A 416 13.82 -12.29 -14.59
CA TRP A 416 14.63 -11.94 -15.75
C TRP A 416 14.98 -10.43 -15.84
N GLY A 417 13.98 -9.56 -16.01
CA GLY A 417 14.22 -8.13 -16.19
C GLY A 417 14.88 -7.47 -14.98
N MET A 418 14.44 -7.83 -13.77
CA MET A 418 14.95 -7.26 -12.53
C MET A 418 16.41 -7.64 -12.28
N GLN A 419 16.80 -8.89 -12.60
CA GLN A 419 18.17 -9.35 -12.44
C GLN A 419 19.12 -8.67 -13.43
N GLN A 420 18.69 -8.47 -14.68
CA GLN A 420 19.50 -7.76 -15.67
C GLN A 420 19.68 -6.29 -15.29
N ASP A 421 18.62 -5.64 -14.80
CA ASP A 421 18.70 -4.27 -14.27
C ASP A 421 19.59 -4.17 -13.03
N LEU A 422 19.60 -5.21 -12.17
CA LEU A 422 20.41 -5.27 -10.95
C LEU A 422 21.92 -5.34 -11.26
N PHE A 423 22.32 -5.96 -12.37
CA PHE A 423 23.73 -6.09 -12.73
C PHE A 423 24.35 -4.83 -13.34
N ASN A 424 23.54 -3.81 -13.64
CA ASN A 424 24.04 -2.54 -14.15
C ASN A 424 24.58 -1.64 -13.04
N TYR A 425 25.57 -0.80 -13.37
CA TYR A 425 26.08 0.26 -12.48
C TYR A 425 24.99 1.26 -12.06
N SER A 426 23.86 1.29 -12.78
CA SER A 426 22.73 2.17 -12.48
C SER A 426 21.87 1.65 -11.33
N ALA A 427 22.07 0.40 -10.88
CA ALA A 427 21.24 -0.24 -9.86
C ALA A 427 21.21 0.53 -8.52
N PRO A 428 22.31 1.05 -7.95
CA PRO A 428 22.29 1.79 -6.68
C PRO A 428 21.51 3.12 -6.73
N PHE A 429 21.27 3.68 -7.93
CA PHE A 429 20.48 4.91 -8.05
C PHE A 429 18.98 4.65 -7.92
N ARG A 430 18.53 3.39 -8.07
CA ARG A 430 17.14 3.02 -7.81
C ARG A 430 16.91 2.85 -6.30
N LYS A 431 16.06 3.71 -5.75
CA LYS A 431 15.71 3.72 -4.31
C LYS A 431 14.49 2.85 -3.96
N VAL A 432 13.63 2.58 -4.93
CA VAL A 432 12.44 1.73 -4.77
C VAL A 432 12.83 0.25 -4.96
N PRO A 433 12.40 -0.66 -4.08
CA PRO A 433 12.70 -2.08 -4.22
C PRO A 433 12.01 -2.70 -5.44
N GLN A 434 12.73 -3.53 -6.19
CA GLN A 434 12.27 -4.12 -7.45
C GLN A 434 11.59 -5.47 -7.25
N PHE A 435 12.22 -6.36 -6.47
CA PHE A 435 11.89 -7.78 -6.42
C PHE A 435 10.60 -7.98 -5.64
N ILE A 436 10.52 -7.45 -4.42
CA ILE A 436 9.31 -7.60 -3.58
C ILE A 436 8.08 -6.98 -4.25
N THR A 437 8.23 -5.83 -4.92
CA THR A 437 7.11 -5.15 -5.56
C THR A 437 6.61 -5.89 -6.79
N THR A 438 7.52 -6.49 -7.55
CA THR A 438 7.17 -7.27 -8.76
C THR A 438 6.60 -8.63 -8.39
N PHE A 439 7.23 -9.37 -7.46
CA PHE A 439 6.72 -10.64 -6.97
C PHE A 439 5.33 -10.49 -6.35
N ALA A 440 5.11 -9.46 -5.52
CA ALA A 440 3.77 -9.19 -4.98
C ALA A 440 2.74 -8.83 -6.05
N LYS A 441 3.16 -8.26 -7.19
CA LYS A 441 2.26 -7.94 -8.30
C LYS A 441 1.91 -9.15 -9.15
N TYR A 442 2.76 -10.17 -9.24
CA TYR A 442 2.43 -11.41 -9.95
C TYR A 442 1.18 -12.10 -9.37
N ASP A 443 0.98 -12.00 -8.06
CA ASP A 443 -0.18 -12.59 -7.36
C ASP A 443 -1.40 -11.66 -7.31
N ARG A 444 -1.28 -10.41 -7.80
CA ARG A 444 -2.31 -9.37 -7.70
C ARG A 444 -2.94 -9.08 -9.06
N PRO A 445 -4.18 -8.53 -9.09
CA PRO A 445 -4.77 -8.04 -10.33
C PRO A 445 -3.97 -6.85 -10.90
N LEU A 446 -4.34 -6.43 -12.12
CA LEU A 446 -3.72 -5.29 -12.77
C LEU A 446 -3.72 -4.04 -11.86
N PRO A 447 -2.59 -3.31 -11.78
CA PRO A 447 -2.49 -2.12 -10.94
C PRO A 447 -3.32 -0.95 -11.50
N ASP A 448 -3.78 -0.06 -10.61
CA ASP A 448 -4.36 1.23 -11.04
C ASP A 448 -3.25 2.19 -11.50
N GLN A 449 -2.96 2.18 -12.80
CA GLN A 449 -2.02 3.09 -13.44
C GLN A 449 -2.40 3.29 -14.91
N HIS A 450 -1.78 4.28 -15.57
CA HIS A 450 -1.93 4.45 -17.01
C HIS A 450 -1.48 3.21 -17.80
N VAL A 451 -2.17 2.95 -18.92
CA VAL A 451 -1.98 1.77 -19.78
C VAL A 451 -0.54 1.61 -20.28
N TYR A 452 0.12 2.74 -20.57
CA TYR A 452 1.50 2.78 -21.08
C TYR A 452 2.57 2.86 -19.98
N GLY A 453 2.20 2.73 -18.71
CA GLY A 453 3.11 2.77 -17.56
C GLY A 453 2.85 3.93 -16.61
N SER A 454 3.29 3.78 -15.37
CA SER A 454 3.01 4.71 -14.25
C SER A 454 3.48 6.15 -14.46
N GLY A 455 4.52 6.39 -15.28
CA GLY A 455 5.04 7.73 -15.55
C GLY A 455 4.22 8.57 -16.53
N ASN A 456 3.14 8.02 -17.09
CA ASN A 456 2.27 8.70 -18.06
C ASN A 456 1.04 9.36 -17.45
N ASP A 457 0.75 9.12 -16.17
CA ASP A 457 -0.25 9.90 -15.44
C ASP A 457 0.39 11.19 -14.88
N PRO A 458 -0.21 12.37 -15.12
CA PRO A 458 0.22 13.59 -14.44
C PRO A 458 -0.22 13.58 -12.97
N LEU A 459 0.45 14.38 -12.14
CA LEU A 459 -0.04 14.64 -10.79
C LEU A 459 -1.35 15.45 -10.85
N GLU A 460 -2.37 15.03 -10.09
CA GLU A 460 -3.71 15.64 -10.07
C GLU A 460 -3.76 16.91 -9.19
N ILE A 461 -3.02 17.93 -9.62
CA ILE A 461 -2.90 19.25 -8.99
C ILE A 461 -3.59 20.34 -9.82
N GLN A 462 -3.76 21.53 -9.23
CA GLN A 462 -4.48 22.65 -9.87
C GLN A 462 -3.79 23.14 -11.16
N PHE A 463 -2.47 23.32 -11.14
CA PHE A 463 -1.69 23.86 -12.26
C PHE A 463 -0.49 22.99 -12.61
N GLY A 464 -0.07 23.05 -13.87
CA GLY A 464 1.15 22.42 -14.36
C GLY A 464 0.95 20.98 -14.85
N ALA A 465 1.59 20.67 -15.98
CA ALA A 465 1.68 19.33 -16.52
C ALA A 465 2.91 18.61 -15.91
N ILE A 466 2.83 18.31 -14.62
CA ILE A 466 3.94 17.68 -13.88
C ILE A 466 3.79 16.16 -13.94
N PHE A 467 4.76 15.51 -14.59
CA PHE A 467 4.90 14.06 -14.63
C PHE A 467 6.10 13.63 -13.78
N PRO A 468 5.98 12.54 -13.00
CA PRO A 468 7.13 11.97 -12.30
C PRO A 468 8.30 11.70 -13.27
N LYS A 469 9.50 12.19 -12.94
CA LYS A 469 10.67 12.08 -13.81
C LYS A 469 11.33 10.71 -13.66
N GLU A 470 11.22 9.88 -14.70
CA GLU A 470 11.77 8.53 -14.71
C GLU A 470 13.31 8.48 -14.62
N THR A 471 14.03 9.54 -15.02
CA THR A 471 15.50 9.53 -15.05
C THR A 471 16.19 9.86 -13.72
N ARG A 472 15.52 10.55 -12.78
CA ARG A 472 16.10 10.89 -11.47
C ARG A 472 15.89 9.77 -10.44
N SER A 473 14.78 9.06 -10.55
CA SER A 473 14.42 7.91 -9.71
C SER A 473 13.67 6.89 -10.58
N PRO A 474 14.38 5.97 -11.26
CA PRO A 474 13.77 5.05 -12.18
C PRO A 474 12.83 4.10 -11.45
N SER A 475 11.53 4.31 -11.63
CA SER A 475 10.47 3.43 -11.16
C SER A 475 9.57 3.07 -12.34
N SER A 476 10.16 2.43 -13.36
CA SER A 476 9.37 1.79 -14.41
C SER A 476 8.61 0.64 -13.74
N SER A 477 7.28 0.76 -13.72
CA SER A 477 6.36 -0.30 -13.26
C SER A 477 5.53 -0.75 -14.45
N PRO A 478 6.13 -1.45 -15.44
CA PRO A 478 5.38 -1.89 -16.61
C PRO A 478 4.34 -2.94 -16.20
N ALA A 479 3.14 -2.82 -16.77
CA ALA A 479 2.08 -3.82 -16.62
C ALA A 479 1.46 -4.11 -17.98
N PRO A 480 1.14 -5.38 -18.29
CA PRO A 480 0.60 -5.77 -19.58
C PRO A 480 -0.90 -5.47 -19.67
N PHE A 481 -1.27 -4.24 -20.03
CA PHE A 481 -2.66 -3.89 -20.31
C PHE A 481 -3.06 -4.33 -21.73
N SER A 482 -4.16 -5.09 -21.83
CA SER A 482 -4.77 -5.44 -23.11
C SER A 482 -5.44 -4.23 -23.78
N LYS A 483 -5.79 -4.38 -25.05
CA LYS A 483 -6.51 -3.35 -25.82
C LYS A 483 -7.84 -2.97 -25.15
N ASP A 484 -8.56 -3.97 -24.66
CA ASP A 484 -9.92 -3.84 -24.13
C ASP A 484 -9.89 -3.71 -22.61
N THR A 485 -9.21 -2.67 -22.13
CA THR A 485 -9.11 -2.35 -20.70
C THR A 485 -9.80 -1.03 -20.40
N LYS A 486 -10.46 -0.97 -19.24
CA LYS A 486 -11.10 0.23 -18.72
C LYS A 486 -10.67 0.47 -17.29
N ARG A 487 -10.09 1.64 -17.05
CA ARG A 487 -9.64 2.12 -15.75
C ARG A 487 -10.84 2.50 -14.89
N LEU A 488 -10.76 2.16 -13.60
CA LEU A 488 -11.74 2.55 -12.61
C LEU A 488 -11.49 4.00 -12.20
N LEU A 489 -12.41 4.89 -12.58
CA LEU A 489 -12.32 6.31 -12.26
C LEU A 489 -13.31 6.66 -11.15
N ILE A 490 -12.85 7.44 -10.19
CA ILE A 490 -13.64 7.91 -9.04
C ILE A 490 -14.30 9.22 -9.42
N HIS A 491 -15.63 9.28 -9.35
CA HIS A 491 -16.37 10.50 -9.65
C HIS A 491 -16.13 11.58 -8.58
N ARG A 492 -15.89 12.83 -9.01
CA ARG A 492 -15.72 13.99 -8.13
C ARG A 492 -17.09 14.62 -7.84
N GLY A 493 -17.86 13.95 -7.00
CA GLY A 493 -19.23 14.30 -6.63
C GLY A 493 -19.90 13.12 -5.94
N PRO A 494 -21.24 13.07 -5.89
CA PRO A 494 -21.99 11.90 -5.43
C PRO A 494 -21.61 10.65 -6.24
N ALA A 495 -21.25 9.55 -5.56
CA ALA A 495 -20.81 8.32 -6.23
C ALA A 495 -21.90 7.70 -7.13
N THR A 496 -23.18 7.98 -6.86
CA THR A 496 -24.34 7.54 -7.65
C THR A 496 -24.39 8.14 -9.06
N GLN A 497 -23.73 9.29 -9.27
CA GLN A 497 -23.66 9.99 -10.56
C GLN A 497 -22.48 9.52 -11.44
N ASN A 498 -21.85 8.38 -11.11
CA ASN A 498 -20.78 7.85 -11.95
C ASN A 498 -21.33 7.42 -13.33
N GLN A 499 -20.77 8.00 -14.40
CA GLN A 499 -21.24 7.85 -15.78
C GLN A 499 -21.12 6.41 -16.32
N ASN A 500 -20.36 5.55 -15.64
CA ASN A 500 -20.29 4.13 -16.00
C ASN A 500 -21.57 3.37 -15.61
N SER A 501 -22.18 3.69 -14.46
CA SER A 501 -23.43 3.07 -13.99
C SER A 501 -24.66 3.89 -14.34
N ASN A 502 -24.54 5.22 -14.40
CA ASN A 502 -25.62 6.13 -14.77
C ASN A 502 -25.18 7.12 -15.87
N PRO A 503 -25.23 6.72 -17.16
CA PRO A 503 -24.84 7.58 -18.27
C PRO A 503 -25.69 8.85 -18.42
N LYS A 504 -26.93 8.85 -17.92
CA LYS A 504 -27.84 10.00 -17.98
C LYS A 504 -27.40 11.15 -17.06
N ALA A 505 -26.63 10.86 -16.02
CA ALA A 505 -26.13 11.86 -15.07
C ALA A 505 -24.97 12.72 -15.61
N ARG A 506 -24.56 12.58 -16.88
CA ARG A 506 -23.44 13.35 -17.46
C ARG A 506 -23.63 14.87 -17.40
N GLY A 507 -24.86 15.34 -17.60
CA GLY A 507 -25.22 16.76 -17.51
C GLY A 507 -25.67 17.21 -16.12
N GLU A 508 -25.73 16.32 -15.14
CA GLU A 508 -26.06 16.69 -13.76
C GLU A 508 -24.86 17.37 -13.08
N PHE A 509 -25.14 18.43 -12.33
CA PHE A 509 -24.09 19.14 -11.60
C PHE A 509 -23.74 18.42 -10.29
N PRO A 510 -22.46 18.40 -9.88
CA PRO A 510 -21.98 17.54 -8.80
C PRO A 510 -22.28 18.07 -7.38
N GLY A 511 -23.08 19.14 -7.25
CA GLY A 511 -23.49 19.73 -5.97
C GLY A 511 -22.32 20.22 -5.10
N THR A 512 -22.50 20.17 -3.78
CA THR A 512 -21.52 20.64 -2.78
C THR A 512 -20.31 19.72 -2.60
N LEU A 513 -20.42 18.44 -3.03
CA LEU A 513 -19.35 17.46 -2.94
C LEU A 513 -18.33 17.56 -4.11
N GLY A 514 -18.72 18.26 -5.18
CA GLY A 514 -17.96 18.36 -6.42
C GLY A 514 -17.15 19.64 -6.59
N ALA A 515 -16.75 19.90 -7.84
CA ALA A 515 -16.14 21.16 -8.23
C ALA A 515 -17.21 22.27 -8.37
N LYS A 516 -16.81 23.52 -8.13
CA LYS A 516 -17.66 24.68 -8.45
C LYS A 516 -17.82 24.79 -9.97
N VAL A 517 -19.07 24.85 -10.43
CA VAL A 517 -19.42 24.99 -11.84
C VAL A 517 -19.64 26.46 -12.18
N PHE A 518 -19.07 26.92 -13.30
CA PHE A 518 -19.28 28.26 -13.86
C PHE A 518 -20.06 28.13 -15.15
N ARG A 519 -21.12 28.94 -15.31
CA ARG A 519 -21.99 28.94 -16.47
C ARG A 519 -22.30 30.38 -16.89
N LEU A 520 -22.41 30.60 -18.19
CA LEU A 520 -23.03 31.81 -18.74
C LEU A 520 -24.55 31.62 -18.71
N ASN A 521 -25.25 32.33 -17.83
CA ASN A 521 -26.72 32.30 -17.80
C ASN A 521 -27.24 33.15 -18.96
N ASN A 522 -28.12 32.59 -19.78
CA ASN A 522 -28.71 33.20 -20.98
C ASN A 522 -29.64 34.42 -20.73
N GLU A 523 -29.47 35.16 -19.64
CA GLU A 523 -29.93 36.54 -19.59
C GLU A 523 -28.95 37.36 -20.45
N LEU A 524 -29.15 37.33 -21.77
CA LEU A 524 -28.44 38.22 -22.68
C LEU A 524 -28.57 39.66 -22.16
N PRO A 525 -27.49 40.46 -22.14
CA PRO A 525 -27.62 41.90 -21.93
C PRO A 525 -28.41 42.49 -23.11
N GLY A 526 -29.74 42.58 -22.96
CA GLY A 526 -30.64 43.14 -23.97
C GLY A 526 -32.06 42.56 -24.03
N ALA A 527 -32.33 41.39 -23.44
CA ALA A 527 -33.68 40.80 -23.47
C ALA A 527 -34.36 40.93 -22.11
N SER A 528 -35.10 42.03 -21.97
CA SER A 528 -35.98 42.42 -20.85
C SER A 528 -35.32 43.00 -19.59
N ASN A 529 -35.72 44.24 -19.32
CA ASN A 529 -35.54 45.07 -18.13
C ASN A 529 -34.13 45.59 -17.85
N GLY A 530 -33.98 46.91 -18.03
CA GLY A 530 -32.79 47.70 -17.77
C GLY A 530 -32.41 47.79 -16.29
N ILE A 531 -32.01 46.67 -15.70
CA ILE A 531 -31.42 46.57 -14.37
C ILE A 531 -29.99 46.04 -14.54
N GLY A 532 -29.02 46.97 -14.57
CA GLY A 532 -27.65 46.74 -14.11
C GLY A 532 -26.61 46.17 -15.09
N VAL A 533 -26.25 46.92 -16.15
CA VAL A 533 -25.07 46.63 -17.01
C VAL A 533 -23.77 46.39 -16.19
N LYS A 534 -23.61 47.06 -15.04
CA LYS A 534 -22.43 46.91 -14.16
C LYS A 534 -22.31 45.55 -13.43
N TYR A 535 -23.41 44.83 -13.21
CA TYR A 535 -23.36 43.53 -12.51
C TYR A 535 -23.08 42.36 -13.47
N ALA A 536 -23.38 42.53 -14.76
CA ALA A 536 -23.10 41.54 -15.81
C ALA A 536 -21.60 41.47 -16.15
N GLU A 537 -20.90 42.61 -16.24
CA GLU A 537 -19.46 42.65 -16.54
C GLU A 537 -18.60 41.94 -15.47
N ALA A 538 -18.98 42.05 -14.20
CA ALA A 538 -18.25 41.39 -13.12
C ALA A 538 -18.41 39.86 -13.15
N SER A 539 -19.56 39.35 -13.58
CA SER A 539 -19.85 37.91 -13.64
C SER A 539 -19.27 37.25 -14.90
N THR A 540 -19.32 37.93 -16.05
CA THR A 540 -18.63 37.49 -17.29
C THR A 540 -17.13 37.47 -17.10
N GLN A 541 -16.55 38.46 -16.42
CA GLN A 541 -15.12 38.50 -16.15
C GLN A 541 -14.68 37.41 -15.16
N ALA A 542 -15.53 37.04 -14.19
CA ALA A 542 -15.29 35.88 -13.34
C ALA A 542 -15.31 34.57 -14.14
N LEU A 543 -16.19 34.46 -15.14
CA LEU A 543 -16.26 33.32 -16.06
C LEU A 543 -15.03 33.23 -16.98
N ILE A 544 -14.57 34.35 -17.54
CA ILE A 544 -13.33 34.43 -18.33
C ILE A 544 -12.14 33.94 -17.51
N ARG A 545 -12.01 34.44 -16.27
CA ARG A 545 -10.97 33.96 -15.33
C ARG A 545 -11.10 32.47 -15.04
N ALA A 546 -12.32 31.96 -14.87
CA ALA A 546 -12.56 30.52 -14.69
C ALA A 546 -12.11 29.70 -15.92
N CYS A 547 -12.39 30.17 -17.15
CA CYS A 547 -11.92 29.54 -18.38
C CYS A 547 -10.39 29.47 -18.45
N TYR A 548 -9.69 30.57 -18.15
CA TYR A 548 -8.23 30.57 -18.09
C TYR A 548 -7.69 29.60 -17.03
N ARG A 549 -8.26 29.61 -15.83
CA ARG A 549 -7.89 28.67 -14.76
C ARG A 549 -8.15 27.22 -15.12
N GLN A 550 -9.22 26.94 -15.85
CA GLN A 550 -9.51 25.58 -16.29
C GLN A 550 -8.52 25.11 -17.36
N VAL A 551 -8.33 25.90 -18.42
CA VAL A 551 -7.51 25.51 -19.59
C VAL A 551 -6.02 25.56 -19.25
N PHE A 552 -5.55 26.65 -18.66
CA PHE A 552 -4.13 26.84 -18.32
C PHE A 552 -3.76 26.36 -16.92
N GLY A 553 -4.72 26.12 -16.02
CA GLY A 553 -4.47 25.76 -14.63
C GLY A 553 -4.18 26.95 -13.71
N ARG A 554 -3.90 28.12 -14.28
CA ARG A 554 -3.49 29.35 -13.58
C ARG A 554 -3.98 30.57 -14.35
N ASP A 555 -3.91 31.72 -13.69
CA ASP A 555 -4.04 33.00 -14.39
C ASP A 555 -2.82 33.20 -15.30
N VAL A 556 -3.09 33.70 -16.51
CA VAL A 556 -2.12 33.84 -17.59
C VAL A 556 -1.39 35.19 -17.44
N TYR A 557 -0.12 35.27 -17.88
CA TYR A 557 0.63 36.54 -17.82
C TYR A 557 0.01 37.57 -18.78
N GLU A 558 0.18 38.87 -18.51
CA GLU A 558 -0.48 39.95 -19.28
C GLU A 558 -0.24 39.84 -20.80
N GLY A 559 0.99 39.55 -21.23
CA GLY A 559 1.32 39.37 -22.66
C GLY A 559 0.87 38.05 -23.29
N GLN A 560 0.32 37.12 -22.51
CA GLN A 560 -0.20 35.82 -22.98
C GLN A 560 -1.74 35.79 -23.03
N ARG A 561 -2.39 36.86 -22.59
CA ARG A 561 -3.85 37.01 -22.53
C ARG A 561 -4.41 37.30 -23.92
N LEU A 562 -5.50 36.64 -24.28
CA LEU A 562 -6.13 36.80 -25.59
C LEU A 562 -7.29 37.80 -25.50
N THR A 563 -6.98 39.08 -25.67
CA THR A 563 -7.96 40.18 -25.51
C THR A 563 -9.08 40.14 -26.55
N VAL A 564 -8.79 39.81 -27.81
CA VAL A 564 -9.81 39.77 -28.88
C VAL A 564 -10.89 38.71 -28.60
N PRO A 565 -10.56 37.44 -28.30
CA PRO A 565 -11.56 36.44 -27.89
C PRO A 565 -12.34 36.81 -26.62
N GLU A 566 -11.73 37.53 -25.68
CA GLU A 566 -12.44 37.99 -24.47
C GLU A 566 -13.55 38.97 -24.80
N ILE A 567 -13.24 40.00 -25.60
CA ILE A 567 -14.23 40.98 -26.05
C ILE A 567 -15.37 40.29 -26.82
N LYS A 568 -15.05 39.30 -27.66
CA LYS A 568 -16.06 38.52 -28.38
C LYS A 568 -16.98 37.73 -27.45
N LEU A 569 -16.45 37.18 -26.37
CA LEU A 569 -17.25 36.46 -25.37
C LEU A 569 -18.11 37.44 -24.56
N GLU A 570 -17.56 38.61 -24.20
CA GLU A 570 -18.29 39.68 -23.50
C GLU A 570 -19.44 40.24 -24.34
N ASN A 571 -19.24 40.37 -25.66
CA ASN A 571 -20.27 40.78 -26.62
C ASN A 571 -21.29 39.68 -26.95
N GLY A 572 -21.05 38.43 -26.51
CA GLY A 572 -21.89 37.28 -26.84
C GLY A 572 -21.77 36.79 -28.29
N GLU A 573 -20.71 37.17 -29.02
CA GLU A 573 -20.44 36.70 -30.39
C GLU A 573 -19.99 35.23 -30.44
N ILE A 574 -19.42 34.73 -29.34
CA ILE A 574 -18.94 33.34 -29.21
C ILE A 574 -19.48 32.69 -27.93
N THR A 575 -19.70 31.37 -27.98
CA THR A 575 -20.09 30.58 -26.79
C THR A 575 -18.89 30.27 -25.91
N VAL A 576 -19.15 29.81 -24.68
CA VAL A 576 -18.07 29.38 -23.76
C VAL A 576 -17.28 28.22 -24.36
N ARG A 577 -17.95 27.30 -25.07
CA ARG A 577 -17.30 26.23 -25.83
C ARG A 577 -16.31 26.77 -26.86
N GLU A 578 -16.74 27.74 -27.67
CA GLU A 578 -15.87 28.32 -28.71
C GLU A 578 -14.72 29.10 -28.08
N PHE A 579 -14.96 29.81 -26.98
CA PHE A 579 -13.91 30.47 -26.22
C PHE A 579 -12.88 29.47 -25.69
N VAL A 580 -13.31 28.35 -25.09
CA VAL A 580 -12.43 27.26 -24.64
C VAL A 580 -11.65 26.64 -25.81
N ARG A 581 -12.28 26.47 -26.98
CA ARG A 581 -11.63 25.99 -28.21
C ARG A 581 -10.51 26.93 -28.65
N ILE A 582 -10.75 28.25 -28.68
CA ILE A 582 -9.75 29.26 -29.04
C ILE A 582 -8.59 29.27 -28.02
N LEU A 583 -8.89 29.22 -26.72
CA LEU A 583 -7.86 29.14 -25.67
C LEU A 583 -6.98 27.90 -25.83
N ALA A 584 -7.58 26.73 -26.08
CA ALA A 584 -6.84 25.48 -26.26
C ALA A 584 -6.04 25.45 -27.57
N LYS A 585 -6.48 26.12 -28.64
CA LYS A 585 -5.74 26.24 -29.91
C LYS A 585 -4.66 27.33 -29.90
N SER A 586 -4.58 28.13 -28.85
CA SER A 586 -3.60 29.21 -28.75
C SER A 586 -2.15 28.73 -28.77
N ASP A 587 -1.25 29.55 -29.30
CA ASP A 587 0.19 29.25 -29.32
C ASP A 587 0.78 29.13 -27.92
N THR A 588 0.25 29.87 -26.94
CA THR A 588 0.67 29.80 -25.55
C THR A 588 0.35 28.42 -24.97
N PHE A 589 -0.85 27.90 -25.21
CA PHE A 589 -1.24 26.56 -24.77
C PHE A 589 -0.42 25.47 -25.45
N ARG A 590 -0.22 25.57 -26.77
CA ARG A 590 0.62 24.63 -27.55
C ARG A 590 2.05 24.57 -27.03
N LYS A 591 2.69 25.71 -26.78
CA LYS A 591 4.06 25.77 -26.24
C LYS A 591 4.16 25.13 -24.85
N LEU A 592 3.14 25.34 -24.01
CA LEU A 592 3.12 24.82 -22.63
C LEU A 592 2.89 23.32 -22.56
N TYR A 593 1.91 22.79 -23.31
CA TYR A 593 1.38 21.44 -23.08
C TYR A 593 1.50 20.48 -24.26
N TRP A 594 1.89 20.94 -25.45
CA TRP A 594 2.09 20.08 -26.61
C TRP A 594 3.57 19.93 -26.95
N SER A 595 4.27 21.04 -27.19
CA SER A 595 5.65 21.02 -27.68
C SER A 595 6.67 20.52 -26.65
N SER A 596 6.39 20.66 -25.36
CA SER A 596 7.30 20.32 -24.26
C SER A 596 7.15 18.88 -23.74
N LEU A 597 6.05 18.21 -24.09
CA LEU A 597 5.66 16.92 -23.52
C LEU A 597 5.78 15.80 -24.54
N TYR A 598 5.97 14.58 -24.03
CA TYR A 598 5.77 13.37 -24.83
C TYR A 598 4.31 13.31 -25.32
N VAL A 599 4.09 12.90 -26.57
CA VAL A 599 2.77 12.97 -27.25
C VAL A 599 1.64 12.34 -26.43
N VAL A 600 1.85 11.15 -25.85
CA VAL A 600 0.83 10.50 -25.01
C VAL A 600 0.58 11.28 -23.71
N LYS A 601 1.63 11.84 -23.09
CA LYS A 601 1.51 12.69 -21.90
C LYS A 601 0.76 13.99 -22.21
N ALA A 602 1.00 14.57 -23.38
CA ALA A 602 0.28 15.74 -23.86
C ALA A 602 -1.21 15.42 -24.06
N ILE A 603 -1.53 14.33 -24.77
CA ILE A 603 -2.92 13.89 -24.99
C ILE A 603 -3.63 13.66 -23.65
N GLU A 604 -3.03 12.89 -22.73
CA GLU A 604 -3.61 12.60 -21.42
C GLU A 604 -3.88 13.88 -20.61
N TYR A 605 -2.95 14.83 -20.62
CA TYR A 605 -3.11 16.10 -19.91
C TYR A 605 -4.18 17.00 -20.54
N ILE A 606 -4.18 17.16 -21.86
CA ILE A 606 -5.19 17.95 -22.60
C ILE A 606 -6.58 17.35 -22.39
N HIS A 607 -6.69 16.03 -22.46
CA HIS A 607 -7.94 15.31 -22.21
C HIS A 607 -8.48 15.59 -20.80
N ARG A 608 -7.63 15.57 -19.77
CA ARG A 608 -8.01 15.93 -18.39
C ARG A 608 -8.51 17.38 -18.28
N ARG A 609 -7.90 18.33 -18.99
CA ARG A 609 -8.29 19.76 -18.94
C ARG A 609 -9.60 20.04 -19.67
N LEU A 610 -9.83 19.41 -20.82
CA LEU A 610 -11.02 19.67 -21.64
C LEU A 610 -12.22 18.81 -21.25
N LEU A 611 -12.03 17.53 -20.90
CA LEU A 611 -13.13 16.62 -20.51
C LEU A 611 -13.29 16.45 -19.00
N GLY A 612 -12.36 16.95 -18.20
CA GLY A 612 -12.43 16.85 -16.74
C GLY A 612 -12.16 15.45 -16.20
N ARG A 613 -11.61 14.53 -17.02
CA ARG A 613 -11.28 13.16 -16.59
C ARG A 613 -10.03 12.63 -17.31
N PRO A 614 -9.32 11.65 -16.73
CA PRO A 614 -8.32 10.87 -17.46
C PRO A 614 -8.95 10.02 -18.57
N THR A 615 -8.10 9.51 -19.48
CA THR A 615 -8.54 8.51 -20.45
C THR A 615 -8.93 7.21 -19.75
N TYR A 616 -9.92 6.51 -20.30
CA TYR A 616 -10.41 5.25 -19.76
C TYR A 616 -9.45 4.09 -20.01
N GLY A 617 -8.74 4.09 -21.12
CA GLY A 617 -7.91 2.96 -21.48
C GLY A 617 -7.28 3.09 -22.85
N ARG A 618 -6.81 1.95 -23.37
CA ARG A 618 -5.95 1.93 -24.55
C ARG A 618 -6.65 2.36 -25.83
N GLN A 619 -7.91 1.96 -26.03
CA GLN A 619 -8.66 2.28 -27.24
C GLN A 619 -8.83 3.79 -27.43
N GLU A 620 -9.23 4.49 -26.35
CA GLU A 620 -9.43 5.94 -26.35
C GLU A 620 -8.10 6.66 -26.61
N MET A 621 -7.04 6.29 -25.90
CA MET A 621 -5.72 6.89 -26.11
C MET A 621 -5.20 6.66 -27.53
N ASN A 622 -5.36 5.46 -28.09
CA ASN A 622 -4.91 5.15 -29.45
C ASN A 622 -5.68 5.96 -30.50
N LYS A 623 -6.98 6.13 -30.34
CA LYS A 623 -7.79 6.96 -31.24
C LYS A 623 -7.24 8.38 -31.32
N TYR A 624 -6.95 9.00 -30.16
CA TYR A 624 -6.39 10.36 -30.12
C TYR A 624 -4.95 10.42 -30.60
N PHE A 625 -4.15 9.38 -30.35
CA PHE A 625 -2.80 9.25 -30.89
C PHE A 625 -2.81 9.19 -32.42
N ASP A 626 -3.70 8.39 -33.01
CA ASP A 626 -3.83 8.25 -34.48
C ASP A 626 -4.28 9.57 -35.13
N ILE A 627 -5.22 10.30 -34.51
CA ILE A 627 -5.64 11.63 -34.97
C ILE A 627 -4.45 12.60 -34.92
N SER A 628 -3.71 12.59 -33.82
CA SER A 628 -2.54 13.45 -33.62
C SER A 628 -1.44 13.14 -34.64
N ALA A 629 -1.19 11.87 -34.93
CA ALA A 629 -0.18 11.44 -35.90
C ALA A 629 -0.55 11.83 -37.34
N LYS A 630 -1.84 11.78 -37.70
CA LYS A 630 -2.31 12.06 -39.07
C LYS A 630 -2.62 13.54 -39.34
N LYS A 631 -3.24 14.23 -38.37
CA LYS A 631 -3.81 15.58 -38.54
C LYS A 631 -3.19 16.64 -37.62
N GLY A 632 -2.36 16.23 -36.66
CA GLY A 632 -1.68 17.14 -35.73
C GLY A 632 -2.53 17.65 -34.57
N PHE A 633 -1.98 18.64 -33.86
CA PHE A 633 -2.50 19.17 -32.59
C PHE A 633 -3.89 19.80 -32.68
N TYR A 634 -4.16 20.64 -33.69
CA TYR A 634 -5.44 21.34 -33.79
C TYR A 634 -6.63 20.38 -33.94
N ALA A 635 -6.44 19.31 -34.71
CA ALA A 635 -7.45 18.28 -34.91
C ALA A 635 -7.72 17.45 -33.64
N LEU A 636 -6.74 17.31 -32.74
CA LEU A 636 -6.94 16.68 -31.44
C LEU A 636 -7.89 17.51 -30.57
N VAL A 637 -7.68 18.83 -30.51
CA VAL A 637 -8.53 19.75 -29.73
C VAL A 637 -9.96 19.71 -30.26
N ASP A 638 -10.13 19.77 -31.58
CA ASP A 638 -11.45 19.67 -32.22
C ASP A 638 -12.12 18.33 -31.92
N ALA A 639 -11.40 17.22 -32.07
CA ALA A 639 -11.94 15.89 -31.79
C ALA A 639 -12.38 15.69 -30.32
N ILE A 640 -11.81 16.43 -29.37
CA ILE A 640 -12.20 16.38 -27.95
C ILE A 640 -13.42 17.27 -27.70
N ILE A 641 -13.42 18.51 -28.19
CA ILE A 641 -14.50 19.49 -27.96
C ILE A 641 -15.77 19.11 -28.73
N ASP A 642 -15.64 18.55 -29.93
CA ASP A 642 -16.76 18.09 -30.76
C ASP A 642 -17.28 16.70 -30.34
N SER A 643 -16.74 16.14 -29.25
CA SER A 643 -17.19 14.84 -28.75
C SER A 643 -18.60 14.94 -28.15
N VAL A 644 -19.35 13.84 -28.27
CA VAL A 644 -20.68 13.69 -27.67
C VAL A 644 -20.59 13.87 -26.15
N GLU A 645 -19.53 13.37 -25.52
CA GLU A 645 -19.33 13.52 -24.08
C GLU A 645 -19.12 14.97 -23.64
N TYR A 646 -18.36 15.76 -24.39
CA TYR A 646 -18.21 17.19 -24.10
C TYR A 646 -19.56 17.91 -24.20
N SER A 647 -20.34 17.58 -25.24
CA SER A 647 -21.65 18.18 -25.46
C SER A 647 -22.67 17.85 -24.38
N GLU A 648 -22.74 16.59 -23.94
CA GLU A 648 -23.64 16.16 -22.88
C GLU A 648 -23.23 16.69 -21.49
N ALA A 649 -21.92 16.83 -21.22
CA ALA A 649 -21.42 17.22 -19.90
C ALA A 649 -21.36 18.74 -19.68
N PHE A 650 -21.02 19.52 -20.71
CA PHE A 650 -20.79 20.96 -20.57
C PHE A 650 -21.71 21.81 -21.47
N GLY A 651 -22.21 21.27 -22.58
CA GLY A 651 -22.99 22.03 -23.55
C GLY A 651 -22.18 23.16 -24.20
N GLU A 652 -22.83 24.30 -24.42
CA GLU A 652 -22.24 25.51 -25.02
C GLU A 652 -21.85 26.56 -23.96
N ASP A 653 -22.49 26.54 -22.79
CA ASP A 653 -22.45 27.64 -21.80
C ASP A 653 -21.60 27.35 -20.57
N THR A 654 -21.19 26.09 -20.35
CA THR A 654 -20.55 25.66 -19.09
C THR A 654 -19.04 25.56 -19.27
N VAL A 655 -18.29 26.12 -18.32
CA VAL A 655 -16.84 25.95 -18.26
C VAL A 655 -16.53 24.50 -17.86
N PRO A 656 -15.61 23.80 -18.57
CA PRO A 656 -15.20 22.47 -18.14
C PRO A 656 -14.71 22.46 -16.69
N TYR A 657 -14.97 21.37 -15.98
CA TYR A 657 -14.52 21.19 -14.60
C TYR A 657 -14.05 19.76 -14.39
N GLU A 658 -13.23 19.52 -13.37
CA GLU A 658 -12.75 18.17 -13.03
C GLU A 658 -13.91 17.29 -12.54
N ARG A 659 -14.30 16.30 -13.33
CA ARG A 659 -15.40 15.35 -13.11
C ARG A 659 -14.95 14.03 -12.50
N TYR A 660 -13.73 13.57 -12.80
CA TYR A 660 -13.20 12.29 -12.30
C TYR A 660 -11.76 12.39 -11.85
N LEU A 661 -11.44 11.57 -10.85
CA LEU A 661 -10.12 11.40 -10.24
C LEU A 661 -9.66 9.95 -10.38
N THR A 662 -8.36 9.73 -10.37
CA THR A 662 -7.78 8.41 -10.15
C THR A 662 -7.74 8.07 -8.65
N ALA A 663 -7.54 6.80 -8.29
CA ALA A 663 -7.43 6.44 -6.87
C ALA A 663 -6.23 7.13 -6.21
N GLY A 664 -5.11 7.23 -6.93
CA GLY A 664 -3.93 7.98 -6.48
C GLY A 664 -4.22 9.47 -6.23
N GLY A 665 -4.94 10.13 -7.15
CA GLY A 665 -5.32 11.53 -6.98
C GLY A 665 -6.30 11.77 -5.83
N TYR A 666 -7.25 10.87 -5.63
CA TYR A 666 -8.15 10.91 -4.47
C TYR A 666 -7.39 10.74 -3.15
N GLN A 667 -6.47 9.77 -3.09
CA GLN A 667 -5.64 9.51 -1.92
C GLN A 667 -4.82 10.75 -1.53
N LEU A 668 -4.19 11.43 -2.50
CA LEU A 668 -3.41 12.65 -2.29
C LEU A 668 -4.20 13.78 -1.62
N ARG A 669 -5.53 13.81 -1.77
CA ARG A 669 -6.41 14.85 -1.21
C ARG A 669 -7.00 14.45 0.14
N LYS A 670 -7.46 13.20 0.28
CA LYS A 670 -8.25 12.74 1.44
C LYS A 670 -7.44 12.13 2.57
N THR A 671 -6.31 11.48 2.28
CA THR A 671 -5.52 10.78 3.31
C THR A 671 -4.51 11.67 4.04
N ARG A 672 -4.75 12.99 4.03
CA ARG A 672 -3.92 13.96 4.77
C ARG A 672 -4.33 13.99 6.25
N PRO A 673 -3.38 14.08 7.19
CA PRO A 673 -3.72 14.30 8.60
C PRO A 673 -4.54 15.60 8.71
N GLY A 674 -5.75 15.51 9.30
CA GLY A 674 -6.75 16.59 9.35
C GLY A 674 -7.97 16.40 8.43
N ASN A 675 -7.85 15.63 7.34
CA ASN A 675 -8.98 15.24 6.47
C ASN A 675 -9.51 13.83 6.75
N LEU A 676 -8.77 13.04 7.52
CA LEU A 676 -9.22 11.75 8.03
C LEU A 676 -10.30 12.00 9.08
N GLY A 677 -11.51 11.53 8.85
CA GLY A 677 -12.58 11.61 9.85
C GLY A 677 -12.21 10.80 11.09
N GLU A 678 -12.74 11.19 12.26
CA GLU A 678 -12.44 10.60 13.58
C GLU A 678 -12.72 9.08 13.70
N GLY A 679 -13.30 8.44 12.68
CA GLY A 679 -13.54 6.99 12.59
C GLY A 679 -12.74 6.23 11.54
N ILE A 680 -11.79 6.87 10.83
CA ILE A 680 -10.93 6.19 9.85
C ILE A 680 -9.59 5.85 10.52
N GLY A 681 -9.46 4.62 11.01
CA GLY A 681 -8.21 4.06 11.55
C GLY A 681 -8.13 4.00 13.09
N THR A 682 -8.95 4.77 13.78
CA THR A 682 -9.22 4.65 15.21
C THR A 682 -10.46 3.78 15.41
N LYS A 683 -10.39 2.75 16.28
CA LYS A 683 -11.60 2.05 16.73
C LYS A 683 -12.50 3.10 17.36
N VAL A 684 -13.65 3.38 16.76
CA VAL A 684 -14.66 4.23 17.38
C VAL A 684 -15.18 3.46 18.59
N GLU A 685 -14.63 3.74 19.76
CA GLU A 685 -15.26 3.35 21.01
C GLU A 685 -16.54 4.17 21.12
N LYS A 686 -17.68 3.53 20.84
CA LYS A 686 -18.98 4.14 21.04
C LYS A 686 -19.04 4.50 22.53
N GLN A 687 -19.23 5.79 22.84
CA GLN A 687 -19.45 6.23 24.21
C GLN A 687 -20.79 5.67 24.67
N GLU A 688 -20.75 4.53 25.33
CA GLU A 688 -21.91 3.93 25.97
C GLU A 688 -22.06 4.54 27.36
N THR A 689 -23.29 4.82 27.75
CA THR A 689 -23.59 5.26 29.10
C THR A 689 -23.21 4.14 30.06
N PRO A 690 -22.34 4.40 31.05
CA PRO A 690 -22.00 3.39 32.03
C PRO A 690 -23.24 2.82 32.70
N ARG A 691 -23.31 1.49 32.84
CA ARG A 691 -24.45 0.78 33.42
C ARG A 691 -24.89 1.28 34.80
N PHE A 692 -23.96 1.81 35.61
CA PHE A 692 -24.29 2.37 36.92
C PHE A 692 -25.13 3.66 36.82
N ILE A 693 -24.95 4.42 35.73
CA ILE A 693 -25.77 5.59 35.44
C ILE A 693 -27.18 5.13 35.04
N GLU A 694 -27.29 4.12 34.19
CA GLU A 694 -28.59 3.56 33.78
C GLU A 694 -29.41 3.04 34.97
N LEU A 695 -28.77 2.38 35.93
CA LEU A 695 -29.42 1.89 37.16
C LEU A 695 -29.81 3.01 38.13
N GLY A 696 -29.15 4.17 38.07
CA GLY A 696 -29.43 5.33 38.93
C GLY A 696 -30.39 6.34 38.32
N THR A 697 -30.60 6.31 37.00
CA THR A 697 -31.51 7.22 36.30
C THR A 697 -32.98 6.83 36.48
N VAL A 698 -33.81 7.82 36.77
CA VAL A 698 -35.27 7.64 36.83
C VAL A 698 -35.80 7.48 35.41
N SER A 699 -36.53 6.38 35.15
CA SER A 699 -37.08 6.05 33.83
C SER A 699 -38.25 6.93 33.40
N ASP A 700 -39.00 7.46 34.37
CA ASP A 700 -40.31 8.07 34.12
C ASP A 700 -40.25 9.59 34.27
N LEU A 701 -40.97 10.29 33.38
CA LEU A 701 -41.11 11.74 33.45
C LEU A 701 -42.08 12.09 34.60
N ARG A 702 -41.53 12.48 35.74
CA ARG A 702 -42.30 12.82 36.94
C ARG A 702 -42.92 14.20 36.83
N THR A 703 -44.24 14.26 36.94
CA THR A 703 -44.97 15.54 36.94
C THR A 703 -44.97 16.17 38.33
N ALA A 704 -45.18 17.49 38.41
CA ALA A 704 -45.24 18.23 39.68
C ALA A 704 -46.18 17.64 40.76
N PRO A 705 -47.41 17.14 40.46
CA PRO A 705 -48.26 16.52 41.48
C PRO A 705 -47.67 15.21 42.03
N GLU A 706 -47.04 14.40 41.18
CA GLU A 706 -46.40 13.14 41.60
C GLU A 706 -45.21 13.41 42.53
N ILE A 707 -44.42 14.45 42.22
CA ILE A 707 -43.34 14.92 43.08
C ILE A 707 -43.89 15.35 44.45
N LYS A 708 -44.99 16.13 44.48
CA LYS A 708 -45.62 16.56 45.74
C LYS A 708 -46.17 15.39 46.56
N GLN A 709 -46.76 14.38 45.94
CA GLN A 709 -47.22 13.17 46.64
C GLN A 709 -46.05 12.42 47.29
N ARG A 710 -44.94 12.23 46.55
CA ARG A 710 -43.74 11.56 47.09
C ARG A 710 -43.06 12.37 48.19
N ILE A 711 -43.15 13.70 48.17
CA ILE A 711 -42.66 14.56 49.27
C ILE A 711 -43.52 14.37 50.53
N ASN A 712 -44.84 14.28 50.37
CA ASN A 712 -45.79 14.19 51.49
C ASN A 712 -45.97 12.78 52.08
N GLN A 713 -45.22 11.79 51.62
CA GLN A 713 -45.34 10.41 52.10
C GLN A 713 -44.82 10.25 53.54
N GLY A 714 -45.51 9.41 54.33
CA GLY A 714 -45.11 9.07 55.70
C GLY A 714 -45.86 9.83 56.80
N VAL A 715 -45.37 9.70 58.04
CA VAL A 715 -45.91 10.43 59.20
C VAL A 715 -45.58 11.92 59.08
N SER A 716 -46.48 12.78 59.56
CA SER A 716 -46.30 14.23 59.47
C SER A 716 -44.95 14.71 60.04
N VAL A 717 -44.36 15.70 59.36
CA VAL A 717 -43.09 16.35 59.78
C VAL A 717 -43.22 16.99 61.17
N LYS A 718 -44.45 17.24 61.66
CA LYS A 718 -44.73 17.73 63.02
C LYS A 718 -44.07 16.89 64.11
N ARG A 719 -43.88 15.58 63.91
CA ARG A 719 -43.15 14.71 64.85
C ARG A 719 -41.70 15.14 65.06
N GLY A 720 -41.02 15.59 63.99
CA GLY A 720 -39.65 16.11 64.08
C GLY A 720 -39.58 17.58 64.54
N GLN A 721 -40.70 18.31 64.48
CA GLN A 721 -40.76 19.75 64.77
C GLN A 721 -41.34 20.10 66.16
N SER A 722 -41.79 19.12 66.94
CA SER A 722 -42.37 19.36 68.28
C SER A 722 -41.28 19.66 69.32
N LYS A 723 -41.41 20.79 70.04
CA LYS A 723 -40.52 21.15 71.16
C LYS A 723 -41.06 20.64 72.50
N VAL A 724 -40.21 19.96 73.26
CA VAL A 724 -40.51 19.50 74.64
C VAL A 724 -40.00 20.54 75.64
N PHE A 725 -40.86 20.96 76.57
CA PHE A 725 -40.50 21.90 77.62
C PHE A 725 -40.24 21.13 78.93
N LYS A 726 -39.01 21.21 79.43
CA LYS A 726 -38.59 20.61 80.69
C LYS A 726 -37.99 21.67 81.59
N LEU A 727 -38.42 21.72 82.85
CA LEU A 727 -37.94 22.66 83.86
C LEU A 727 -37.04 21.91 84.85
N THR A 728 -35.73 21.91 84.61
CA THR A 728 -34.78 21.28 85.55
C THR A 728 -34.28 22.24 86.63
N ASN A 729 -34.16 23.54 86.32
CA ASN A 729 -33.68 24.58 87.23
C ASN A 729 -34.56 25.85 87.12
N THR A 730 -34.80 26.55 88.23
CA THR A 730 -35.59 27.81 88.28
C THR A 730 -34.73 29.08 88.18
N SER A 731 -33.41 28.94 88.00
CA SER A 731 -32.49 30.07 87.83
C SER A 731 -32.75 30.86 86.54
N ASP A 732 -33.18 30.18 85.49
CA ASP A 732 -33.58 30.82 84.23
C ASP A 732 -35.03 31.28 84.31
N LYS A 733 -35.21 32.57 84.66
CA LYS A 733 -36.53 33.21 84.73
C LYS A 733 -37.27 33.22 83.39
N VAL A 734 -36.55 33.19 82.26
CA VAL A 734 -37.17 33.16 80.92
C VAL A 734 -37.62 31.75 80.58
N GLY A 735 -36.78 30.74 80.85
CA GLY A 735 -37.13 29.33 80.76
C GLY A 735 -38.35 28.96 81.61
N LEU A 736 -38.40 29.44 82.86
CA LEU A 736 -39.53 29.26 83.76
C LEU A 736 -40.82 29.86 83.19
N LYS A 737 -40.78 31.12 82.74
CA LYS A 737 -41.94 31.77 82.10
C LYS A 737 -42.42 31.03 80.85
N ASN A 738 -41.50 30.53 80.04
CA ASN A 738 -41.82 29.77 78.84
C ASN A 738 -42.43 28.40 79.16
N ALA A 739 -41.96 27.71 80.20
CA ALA A 739 -42.52 26.45 80.66
C ALA A 739 -43.94 26.66 81.25
N ILE A 740 -44.15 27.71 82.05
CA ILE A 740 -45.47 28.10 82.56
C ILE A 740 -46.43 28.40 81.39
N ALA A 741 -46.01 29.22 80.43
CA ALA A 741 -46.81 29.52 79.25
C ALA A 741 -47.08 28.28 78.38
N ALA A 742 -46.12 27.35 78.28
CA ALA A 742 -46.33 26.08 77.59
C ALA A 742 -47.33 25.18 78.34
N ALA A 743 -47.29 25.13 79.68
CA ALA A 743 -48.24 24.39 80.49
C ALA A 743 -49.66 24.95 80.34
N TYR A 744 -49.83 26.28 80.33
CA TYR A 744 -51.12 26.90 80.02
C TYR A 744 -51.64 26.53 78.64
N ARG A 745 -50.79 26.62 77.60
CA ARG A 745 -51.17 26.23 76.23
C ARG A 745 -51.50 24.75 76.11
N GLN A 746 -50.84 23.88 76.86
CA GLN A 746 -51.11 22.45 76.82
C GLN A 746 -52.43 22.10 77.51
N ILE A 747 -52.66 22.64 78.71
CA ILE A 747 -53.83 22.28 79.54
C ILE A 747 -55.09 22.99 79.06
N PHE A 748 -54.98 24.26 78.68
CA PHE A 748 -56.13 25.08 78.25
C PHE A 748 -56.24 25.23 76.74
N GLU A 749 -55.37 24.59 75.96
CA GLU A 749 -55.27 24.64 74.48
C GLU A 749 -54.95 26.03 73.89
N ARG A 750 -54.77 27.06 74.73
CA ARG A 750 -54.49 28.45 74.36
C ARG A 750 -53.75 29.18 75.48
N ASP A 751 -53.15 30.32 75.15
CA ASP A 751 -52.62 31.22 76.17
C ASP A 751 -53.76 31.86 76.98
N LEU A 752 -53.52 32.09 78.27
CA LEU A 752 -54.44 32.80 79.16
C LEU A 752 -54.11 34.31 79.16
N ASN A 753 -55.10 35.15 78.88
CA ASN A 753 -54.91 36.61 78.86
C ASN A 753 -54.67 37.18 80.29
N PRO A 754 -53.90 38.30 80.43
CA PRO A 754 -53.50 38.85 81.74
C PRO A 754 -54.65 39.14 82.71
N TYR A 755 -55.83 39.47 82.18
CA TYR A 755 -57.01 39.88 82.95
C TYR A 755 -57.70 38.75 83.73
N ILE A 756 -57.39 37.48 83.43
CA ILE A 756 -57.94 36.29 84.14
C ILE A 756 -56.90 35.72 85.14
N VAL A 757 -55.61 36.04 84.97
CA VAL A 757 -54.48 35.38 85.65
C VAL A 757 -54.04 36.06 86.96
N GLN A 758 -54.16 37.39 87.09
CA GLN A 758 -53.54 38.12 88.21
C GLN A 758 -54.02 37.71 89.61
N THR A 759 -55.17 37.05 89.74
CA THR A 759 -55.70 36.60 91.05
C THR A 759 -55.75 35.08 91.23
N GLN A 760 -55.88 34.27 90.16
CA GLN A 760 -56.14 32.82 90.31
C GLN A 760 -54.88 31.95 90.33
N PHE A 761 -53.85 32.26 89.53
CA PHE A 761 -52.69 31.36 89.35
C PHE A 761 -51.34 31.96 89.74
N THR A 762 -51.29 33.25 90.09
CA THR A 762 -50.09 33.95 90.59
C THR A 762 -49.45 33.24 91.78
N ALA A 763 -50.28 32.64 92.65
CA ALA A 763 -49.80 31.82 93.76
C ALA A 763 -49.08 30.54 93.28
N LEU A 764 -49.63 29.83 92.28
CA LEU A 764 -49.01 28.63 91.73
C LEU A 764 -47.74 28.94 90.93
N GLU A 765 -47.73 30.05 90.18
CA GLU A 765 -46.53 30.52 89.47
C GLU A 765 -45.40 30.85 90.44
N SER A 766 -45.72 31.52 91.56
CA SER A 766 -44.76 31.85 92.61
C SER A 766 -44.23 30.57 93.29
N LYS A 767 -45.12 29.62 93.61
CA LYS A 767 -44.73 28.32 94.18
C LYS A 767 -43.80 27.54 93.26
N LEU A 768 -44.09 27.48 91.97
CA LEU A 768 -43.24 26.82 90.98
C LEU A 768 -41.88 27.54 90.83
N GLY A 769 -41.88 28.88 90.85
CA GLY A 769 -40.66 29.67 90.79
C GLY A 769 -39.76 29.51 92.01
N ASN A 770 -40.35 29.33 93.19
CA ASN A 770 -39.64 29.10 94.46
C ASN A 770 -39.23 27.63 94.69
N GLN A 771 -39.52 26.72 93.75
CA GLN A 771 -39.31 25.27 93.91
C GLN A 771 -40.13 24.63 95.05
N GLU A 772 -41.25 25.24 95.42
CA GLU A 772 -42.19 24.67 96.41
C GLU A 772 -43.06 23.55 95.83
N ILE A 773 -43.25 23.56 94.50
CA ILE A 773 -43.99 22.53 93.75
C ILE A 773 -43.24 22.12 92.48
N THR A 774 -43.43 20.88 92.04
CA THR A 774 -42.90 20.37 90.76
C THR A 774 -43.77 20.80 89.56
N VAL A 775 -43.28 20.62 88.32
CA VAL A 775 -44.10 20.87 87.11
C VAL A 775 -45.31 19.94 87.08
N LYS A 776 -45.14 18.70 87.55
CA LYS A 776 -46.25 17.74 87.71
C LYS A 776 -47.32 18.25 88.67
N GLU A 777 -46.94 18.70 89.86
CA GLU A 777 -47.87 19.26 90.85
C GLU A 777 -48.51 20.56 90.36
N PHE A 778 -47.75 21.38 89.62
CA PHE A 778 -48.27 22.57 88.96
C PHE A 778 -49.36 22.20 87.94
N ILE A 779 -49.13 21.19 87.10
CA ILE A 779 -50.12 20.70 86.12
C ILE A 779 -51.36 20.12 86.81
N GLU A 780 -51.18 19.36 87.90
CA GLU A 780 -52.29 18.83 88.70
C GLU A 780 -53.12 19.96 89.31
N ALA A 781 -52.46 20.99 89.85
CA ALA A 781 -53.12 22.16 90.42
C ALA A 781 -53.88 22.98 89.36
N LEU A 782 -53.31 23.13 88.15
CA LEU A 782 -54.00 23.78 87.02
C LEU A 782 -55.23 22.99 86.57
N GLY A 783 -55.13 21.66 86.53
CA GLY A 783 -56.27 20.81 86.22
C GLY A 783 -57.38 20.85 87.29
N CYS A 784 -57.02 20.99 88.56
CA CYS A 784 -57.98 21.07 89.67
C CYS A 784 -58.63 22.45 89.86
N SER A 785 -58.28 23.41 89.01
CA SER A 785 -58.77 24.79 89.08
C SER A 785 -60.24 24.93 88.66
N GLU A 786 -60.90 25.97 89.19
CA GLU A 786 -62.26 26.34 88.77
C GLU A 786 -62.33 26.71 87.28
N LEU A 787 -61.23 27.22 86.71
CA LEU A 787 -61.16 27.56 85.29
C LEU A 787 -61.19 26.32 84.41
N TYR A 788 -60.42 25.28 84.75
CA TYR A 788 -60.43 24.02 84.00
C TYR A 788 -61.82 23.35 84.07
N LEU A 789 -62.44 23.40 85.25
CA LEU A 789 -63.82 22.96 85.47
C LEU A 789 -64.82 23.67 84.54
N LYS A 790 -64.71 25.00 84.41
CA LYS A 790 -65.60 25.80 83.56
C LYS A 790 -65.41 25.54 82.07
N GLU A 791 -64.18 25.33 81.61
CA GLU A 791 -63.87 25.21 80.17
C GLU A 791 -64.01 23.77 79.66
N PHE A 792 -63.55 22.77 80.42
CA PHE A 792 -63.39 21.40 79.91
C PHE A 792 -64.22 20.36 80.65
N TYR A 793 -64.89 20.70 81.76
CA TYR A 793 -65.79 19.77 82.47
C TYR A 793 -67.26 20.16 82.33
N ALA A 794 -67.66 21.37 82.73
CA ALA A 794 -69.07 21.80 82.73
C ALA A 794 -69.79 21.74 81.36
N PRO A 795 -69.15 22.06 80.20
CA PRO A 795 -69.85 22.09 78.93
C PRO A 795 -69.88 20.73 78.20
N TYR A 796 -69.25 19.68 78.75
CA TYR A 796 -69.00 18.43 78.03
C TYR A 796 -69.46 17.19 78.83
N PRO A 797 -69.94 16.12 78.16
CA PRO A 797 -70.25 14.86 78.83
C PRO A 797 -68.98 14.14 79.28
N ASN A 798 -69.09 13.28 80.29
CA ASN A 798 -67.93 12.57 80.87
C ASN A 798 -67.04 11.87 79.83
N THR A 799 -67.60 11.30 78.76
CA THR A 799 -66.82 10.66 77.68
C THR A 799 -65.93 11.66 76.92
N LYS A 800 -66.46 12.86 76.64
CA LYS A 800 -65.70 13.95 76.04
C LYS A 800 -64.65 14.51 77.01
N VAL A 801 -64.99 14.59 78.30
CA VAL A 801 -64.04 14.98 79.35
C VAL A 801 -62.88 13.98 79.43
N ILE A 802 -63.14 12.68 79.24
CA ILE A 802 -62.10 11.65 79.24
C ILE A 802 -61.13 11.84 78.07
N GLU A 803 -61.62 12.02 76.83
CA GLU A 803 -60.71 12.22 75.68
C GLU A 803 -59.90 13.51 75.78
N LEU A 804 -60.51 14.59 76.29
CA LEU A 804 -59.83 15.87 76.52
C LEU A 804 -58.81 15.75 77.66
N GLY A 805 -59.18 15.07 78.76
CA GLY A 805 -58.26 14.76 79.85
C GLY A 805 -57.03 13.99 79.37
N THR A 806 -57.21 12.90 78.63
CA THR A 806 -56.08 12.14 78.08
C THR A 806 -55.28 12.96 77.06
N LYS A 807 -55.92 13.88 76.32
CA LYS A 807 -55.26 14.79 75.39
C LYS A 807 -54.34 15.77 76.13
N HIS A 808 -54.86 16.46 77.15
CA HIS A 808 -54.13 17.49 77.90
C HIS A 808 -53.02 16.89 78.77
N PHE A 809 -53.35 15.85 79.55
CA PHE A 809 -52.44 15.32 80.57
C PHE A 809 -51.56 14.18 80.06
N LEU A 810 -52.02 13.36 79.11
CA LEU A 810 -51.25 12.20 78.61
C LEU A 810 -50.72 12.37 77.18
N GLY A 811 -51.13 13.44 76.47
CA GLY A 811 -50.65 13.73 75.13
C GLY A 811 -51.23 12.84 74.03
N ARG A 812 -52.32 12.10 74.31
CA ARG A 812 -52.87 11.04 73.44
C ARG A 812 -54.40 10.87 73.58
N ALA A 813 -55.01 10.10 72.68
CA ALA A 813 -56.38 9.61 72.84
C ALA A 813 -56.47 8.49 73.90
N PRO A 814 -57.68 8.14 74.38
CA PRO A 814 -57.91 6.94 75.19
C PRO A 814 -57.48 5.66 74.45
N LEU A 815 -56.85 4.72 75.15
CA LEU A 815 -56.26 3.50 74.59
C LEU A 815 -57.30 2.48 74.18
N ASN A 816 -58.25 2.18 75.07
CA ASN A 816 -59.22 1.11 74.93
C ASN A 816 -60.47 1.37 75.77
N GLN A 817 -61.49 0.52 75.60
CA GLN A 817 -62.76 0.65 76.31
C GLN A 817 -62.60 0.51 77.83
N ARG A 818 -61.64 -0.29 78.31
CA ARG A 818 -61.35 -0.44 79.75
C ARG A 818 -60.86 0.86 80.38
N GLU A 819 -60.02 1.62 79.66
CA GLU A 819 -59.56 2.93 80.13
C GLU A 819 -60.72 3.93 80.21
N ILE A 820 -61.61 3.95 79.21
CA ILE A 820 -62.81 4.80 79.22
C ILE A 820 -63.72 4.43 80.39
N GLN A 821 -63.97 3.13 80.63
CA GLN A 821 -64.79 2.66 81.76
C GLN A 821 -64.19 3.05 83.10
N LYS A 822 -62.87 2.82 83.29
CA LYS A 822 -62.14 3.17 84.52
C LYS A 822 -62.28 4.66 84.83
N TYR A 823 -62.04 5.53 83.86
CA TYR A 823 -62.11 6.97 84.09
C TYR A 823 -63.55 7.46 84.23
N ASN A 824 -64.51 6.87 83.54
CA ASN A 824 -65.93 7.21 83.72
C ASN A 824 -66.41 6.87 85.14
N GLN A 825 -65.98 5.73 85.69
CA GLN A 825 -66.28 5.36 87.08
C GLN A 825 -65.67 6.34 88.08
N ILE A 826 -64.42 6.77 87.88
CA ILE A 826 -63.75 7.76 88.74
C ILE A 826 -64.50 9.10 88.69
N LEU A 827 -64.83 9.58 87.48
CA LEU A 827 -65.59 10.82 87.30
C LEU A 827 -66.96 10.78 87.96
N ALA A 828 -67.66 9.64 87.88
CA ALA A 828 -69.00 9.48 88.47
C ALA A 828 -68.99 9.39 90.00
N THR A 829 -67.94 8.84 90.61
CA THR A 829 -67.90 8.56 92.06
C THR A 829 -67.15 9.60 92.88
N GLN A 830 -66.06 10.17 92.34
CA GLN A 830 -65.12 11.03 93.08
C GLN A 830 -64.92 12.41 92.44
N GLY A 831 -65.51 12.64 91.25
CA GLY A 831 -65.45 13.91 90.54
C GLY A 831 -64.13 14.16 89.80
N ILE A 832 -63.99 15.39 89.27
CA ILE A 832 -62.90 15.77 88.35
C ILE A 832 -61.50 15.78 88.99
N ARG A 833 -61.39 16.12 90.29
CA ARG A 833 -60.09 16.23 90.99
C ARG A 833 -59.45 14.86 91.10
N ALA A 834 -60.24 13.84 91.46
CA ALA A 834 -59.78 12.46 91.48
C ALA A 834 -59.44 11.92 90.08
N PHE A 835 -60.18 12.32 89.04
CA PHE A 835 -59.88 11.94 87.66
C PHE A 835 -58.54 12.50 87.17
N ILE A 836 -58.24 13.76 87.46
CA ILE A 836 -56.96 14.39 87.08
C ILE A 836 -55.82 13.77 87.89
N GLY A 837 -55.99 13.61 89.20
CA GLY A 837 -55.02 12.93 90.06
C GLY A 837 -54.73 11.50 89.58
N ALA A 838 -55.74 10.76 89.10
CA ALA A 838 -55.57 9.41 88.55
C ALA A 838 -54.74 9.38 87.24
N MET A 839 -54.78 10.44 86.43
CA MET A 839 -53.95 10.54 85.21
C MET A 839 -52.53 11.00 85.52
N VAL A 840 -52.38 12.06 86.32
CA VAL A 840 -51.07 12.67 86.63
C VAL A 840 -50.22 11.75 87.52
N ASN A 841 -50.85 10.98 88.41
CA ASN A 841 -50.16 9.97 89.24
C ASN A 841 -50.09 8.58 88.58
N SER A 842 -50.47 8.46 87.30
CA SER A 842 -50.34 7.20 86.57
C SER A 842 -48.87 6.87 86.28
N MET A 843 -48.54 5.57 86.22
CA MET A 843 -47.21 5.11 85.83
C MET A 843 -46.82 5.60 84.43
N GLU A 844 -47.80 5.75 83.53
CA GLU A 844 -47.56 6.28 82.19
C GLU A 844 -47.09 7.74 82.22
N TYR A 845 -47.76 8.60 83.00
CA TYR A 845 -47.38 10.00 83.11
C TYR A 845 -45.95 10.13 83.63
N ILE A 846 -45.61 9.36 84.66
CA ILE A 846 -44.27 9.34 85.25
C ILE A 846 -43.22 8.84 84.24
N GLN A 847 -43.50 7.78 83.48
CA GLN A 847 -42.57 7.24 82.49
C GLN A 847 -42.32 8.20 81.31
N VAL A 848 -43.33 8.96 80.90
CA VAL A 848 -43.25 9.80 79.70
C VAL A 848 -42.81 11.23 80.01
N PHE A 849 -43.34 11.82 81.07
CA PHE A 849 -43.10 13.23 81.41
C PHE A 849 -42.24 13.40 82.67
N GLY A 850 -42.29 12.45 83.61
CA GLY A 850 -41.65 12.60 84.91
C GLY A 850 -42.26 13.75 85.71
N GLU A 851 -41.45 14.41 86.55
CA GLU A 851 -41.91 15.52 87.41
C GLU A 851 -41.65 16.91 86.82
N ASP A 852 -40.79 17.00 85.81
CA ASP A 852 -40.24 18.27 85.28
C ASP A 852 -40.74 18.66 83.89
N THR A 853 -41.43 17.76 83.18
CA THR A 853 -41.75 17.94 81.75
C THR A 853 -43.21 18.31 81.57
N VAL A 854 -43.47 19.35 80.78
CA VAL A 854 -44.82 19.70 80.36
C VAL A 854 -45.32 18.66 79.34
N PRO A 855 -46.55 18.12 79.50
CA PRO A 855 -47.14 17.22 78.53
C PRO A 855 -47.11 17.80 77.12
N TYR A 856 -46.89 16.94 76.14
CA TYR A 856 -46.80 17.33 74.73
C TYR A 856 -47.54 16.32 73.86
N ARG A 857 -47.88 16.72 72.63
CA ARG A 857 -48.51 15.84 71.64
C ARG A 857 -47.61 14.64 71.33
N ARG A 858 -48.11 13.43 71.57
CA ARG A 858 -47.42 12.18 71.24
C ARG A 858 -47.97 11.60 69.94
N PHE A 859 -47.14 10.80 69.27
CA PHE A 859 -47.51 10.04 68.07
C PHE A 859 -47.43 8.53 68.40
N PRO A 860 -48.44 7.97 69.12
CA PRO A 860 -48.40 6.58 69.56
C PRO A 860 -48.52 5.62 68.37
N THR A 861 -47.74 4.55 68.34
CA THR A 861 -47.74 3.57 67.23
C THR A 861 -48.35 2.22 67.58
N LEU A 862 -48.14 1.73 68.81
CA LEU A 862 -48.46 0.36 69.20
C LEU A 862 -49.98 0.08 69.37
N PRO A 863 -50.78 0.95 70.03
CA PRO A 863 -52.20 0.65 70.21
C PRO A 863 -52.99 0.90 68.91
N ALA A 864 -53.82 -0.08 68.50
CA ALA A 864 -54.38 -0.21 67.15
C ALA A 864 -55.05 1.04 66.56
N ALA A 865 -55.81 1.79 67.36
CA ALA A 865 -56.52 2.99 66.90
C ALA A 865 -55.93 4.29 67.45
N ASN A 866 -54.84 4.25 68.21
CA ASN A 866 -54.40 5.42 68.96
C ASN A 866 -53.70 6.45 68.06
N PHE A 867 -52.93 6.03 67.05
CA PHE A 867 -52.36 6.95 66.07
C PHE A 867 -53.43 7.78 65.33
N PRO A 868 -54.42 7.17 64.62
CA PRO A 868 -55.43 7.93 63.91
C PRO A 868 -56.35 8.72 64.85
N ASN A 869 -56.68 8.21 66.03
CA ASN A 869 -57.52 8.94 66.99
C ASN A 869 -56.80 10.16 67.56
N THR A 870 -55.51 10.03 67.88
CA THR A 870 -54.69 11.16 68.35
C THR A 870 -54.48 12.19 67.24
N GLU A 871 -54.27 11.76 65.99
CA GLU A 871 -54.24 12.67 64.83
C GLU A 871 -55.54 13.46 64.70
N ARG A 872 -56.70 12.79 64.79
CA ARG A 872 -58.01 13.45 64.76
C ARG A 872 -58.15 14.46 65.91
N LEU A 873 -57.82 14.08 67.15
CA LEU A 873 -57.94 14.95 68.32
C LEU A 873 -57.09 16.22 68.24
N TYR A 874 -55.87 16.11 67.74
CA TYR A 874 -54.94 17.24 67.67
C TYR A 874 -55.04 18.06 66.38
N ASN A 875 -55.66 17.53 65.34
CA ASN A 875 -55.98 18.31 64.13
C ASN A 875 -57.33 19.02 64.25
N LYS A 876 -58.18 18.66 65.23
CA LYS A 876 -59.37 19.43 65.62
C LYS A 876 -58.98 20.63 66.51
N LEU A 877 -59.48 21.81 66.17
CA LEU A 877 -59.28 23.05 66.94
C LEU A 877 -60.25 23.14 68.14
N THR A 878 -59.87 23.93 69.15
CA THR A 878 -60.74 24.26 70.30
C THR A 878 -62.12 24.69 69.85
N LYS A 879 -63.18 24.03 70.34
CA LYS A 879 -64.59 24.35 70.05
C LYS A 879 -64.97 24.29 68.55
N GLN A 880 -64.21 23.58 67.71
CA GLN A 880 -64.53 23.39 66.27
C GLN A 880 -65.86 22.65 66.07
N ASP A 881 -66.10 21.58 66.82
CA ASP A 881 -67.36 20.83 66.86
C ASP A 881 -67.62 20.25 68.27
N LYS A 882 -68.85 19.79 68.52
CA LYS A 882 -69.24 19.09 69.76
C LYS A 882 -69.14 17.56 69.63
N GLU A 883 -68.62 17.06 68.51
CA GLU A 883 -68.51 15.62 68.23
C GLU A 883 -67.46 14.97 69.15
N ILE A 884 -67.76 13.78 69.66
CA ILE A 884 -66.83 12.99 70.47
C ILE A 884 -65.98 12.15 69.52
N VAL A 885 -64.65 12.28 69.57
CA VAL A 885 -63.75 11.55 68.65
C VAL A 885 -63.69 10.08 69.04
N VAL A 886 -63.73 9.77 70.34
CA VAL A 886 -63.74 8.41 70.86
C VAL A 886 -64.92 8.24 71.83
N PRO A 887 -66.15 8.00 71.34
CA PRO A 887 -67.32 7.80 72.21
C PRO A 887 -67.25 6.47 72.96
N SER A 888 -66.91 5.40 72.26
CA SER A 888 -66.60 4.07 72.77
C SER A 888 -65.87 3.29 71.67
N PHE A 889 -65.23 2.19 72.04
CA PHE A 889 -64.76 1.22 71.05
C PHE A 889 -65.89 0.25 70.72
N GLU A 890 -65.92 -0.23 69.48
CA GLU A 890 -66.87 -1.28 69.09
C GLU A 890 -66.71 -2.51 70.00
N PRO A 891 -67.82 -3.14 70.41
CA PRO A 891 -67.77 -4.29 71.29
C PRO A 891 -67.00 -5.42 70.62
N ALA A 892 -65.89 -5.83 71.24
CA ALA A 892 -65.23 -7.07 70.87
C ALA A 892 -66.20 -8.23 71.16
N LYS A 893 -66.36 -9.18 70.23
CA LYS A 893 -67.11 -10.41 70.48
C LYS A 893 -66.59 -11.04 71.77
N LEU A 894 -67.45 -11.19 72.77
CA LEU A 894 -67.10 -11.83 74.04
C LEU A 894 -66.62 -13.26 73.76
N ASN A 895 -65.49 -13.64 74.36
CA ASN A 895 -65.20 -15.05 74.61
C ASN A 895 -66.29 -15.59 75.54
N ILE A 896 -67.14 -16.45 74.99
CA ILE A 896 -67.42 -17.74 75.61
C ILE A 896 -66.24 -18.63 75.24
#